data_AF-A0A401I0N7-F1
#
_entry.id   AF-A0A401I0N7-F1
#
_cell.length_a   1.000
_cell.length_b   1.000
_cell.length_c   1.000
_cell.angle_alpha   90.00
_cell.angle_beta   90.00
_cell.angle_gamma   90.00
#
_symmetry.space_group_name_H-M   'P 1'
#
loop_
_entity.id
_entity.type
_entity.pdbx_description
1 polymer ?
#
loop_
_entity_poly.entity_id
_entity_poly.type
_entity_poly.pdbx_seq_one_letter_code
_entity_poly.pdbx_strand_id
1 'polypeptide(L)'
;MLVCLLWSGLAEGWSVPNAAAADRFDVLRERWKTLLTGGAAAAGSDADITVKRAAIDALAQSRWDTLQTSPTRACLWTDLCSTTISSHITDSYGRLKDMAIAYATPGSTLAGDPALLADLLSALDWMHAQRYNASATPYNNWWDWQIGAPLRLNDLMVLLYDELGTTRIASYAAAIEARSPIVEMTGANRVWKITVVGLRGVIVKDAAKLAAASNGLSDVLSYVTSGDGFYADGSFIQHYRYPYTGGYGLSLISDIAGVLYLLDGSDWRVIDPRLGHVYRWVREAFEPILYKGALMDMTRGREMSRAPYQDHYAGNRATQAILRLSQTAPDAERPALQRLVKAMIAEDTYYPFFEKSTMYNIVLGKQLMADPTVVPREPLVMNRVFAGMDRVVHLREGFGFGISMSSARVFNFEAINGENLKGWFTGDGMTYLYNDDLSHYSDDYWATVDPYRLPGTTIDTNPRLNSSGYEYLSPSHWVGGVILDEAYGAAGMELDAWGNTLSGRKSWFLFDEELVALGAGIASTDNRPIVTNVEHRKLAGPGTSPFTVDGAAALTTAPGAAETVTGAQWAHLAGDMPGSDIGYYFPDGADLEVQRTLREGSWRQINATGPETPISRVYQSIRINHGPSPVDATYSYVLLPGLSSAEAEAYAANPSTTILVNTPAVQAVRQETLQATGANFWTTAGGTAGGITSSGQASVMTRVSGDELRIAVADPTQQAQDYLVIELEQPAQSVISTSSGVYVTRLSPTVQLHVDVQGARGESFEAALRLAPPPASPDSLPDRSDWLFHDDFAYGTAPGWEPMSVAASGTVPACGAAHWSVARAEALGGAFAYTTNQPAGECRSLIRGVSAANYSIELTGAATPWSAGGSALSLIGRYVDAQNYYRFGFTATDAAGNGNWRILKRQGGVWTVLATSSATSAAAGSSYRVKAELQGSQLRLYVDSGSGYALQASVTDASFASGRSGLLTYKGGTQAQEVLLRKLTP
;
A
#
# COMPACT_ATOMS: atom_id res chain seq x y z
N MET A 1 -49.12 -2.62 -71.55
CA MET A 1 -48.93 -2.06 -72.92
C MET A 1 -47.48 -1.62 -73.01
N LEU A 2 -46.58 -2.49 -73.46
CA LEU A 2 -46.10 -2.55 -74.86
C LEU A 2 -45.80 -1.16 -75.43
N VAL A 3 -44.52 -0.83 -75.66
CA VAL A 3 -43.86 -0.97 -76.98
C VAL A 3 -42.34 -0.75 -76.79
N CYS A 4 -41.57 -1.73 -77.23
CA CYS A 4 -40.15 -1.64 -77.58
C CYS A 4 -40.01 -1.35 -79.09
N LEU A 5 -39.00 -0.57 -79.49
CA LEU A 5 -38.24 -0.67 -80.77
C LEU A 5 -37.04 0.30 -80.65
N LEU A 6 -35.79 -0.18 -80.47
CA LEU A 6 -34.82 -0.71 -81.46
C LEU A 6 -34.00 0.41 -82.15
N TRP A 7 -32.72 0.57 -81.80
CA TRP A 7 -31.58 0.23 -82.68
C TRP A 7 -30.21 0.41 -82.03
N SER A 8 -29.36 -0.58 -82.33
CA SER A 8 -27.98 -0.83 -81.96
C SER A 8 -26.97 -0.04 -82.80
N GLY A 9 -25.86 0.38 -82.18
CA GLY A 9 -24.68 0.89 -82.89
C GLY A 9 -23.49 1.13 -81.98
N LEU A 10 -22.60 0.13 -81.90
CA LEU A 10 -21.14 0.21 -81.67
C LEU A 10 -20.61 1.17 -80.58
N ALA A 11 -20.25 0.60 -79.43
CA ALA A 11 -19.11 1.06 -78.64
C ALA A 11 -18.39 -0.16 -78.05
N GLU A 12 -17.13 -0.30 -78.45
CA GLU A 12 -16.22 -1.37 -78.08
C GLU A 12 -15.90 -1.38 -76.58
N GLY A 13 -15.66 -2.60 -76.10
CA GLY A 13 -15.23 -3.00 -74.77
C GLY A 13 -14.54 -1.97 -73.89
N TRP A 14 -15.25 -1.54 -72.85
CA TRP A 14 -14.67 -1.26 -71.54
C TRP A 14 -15.28 -2.26 -70.57
N SER A 15 -14.63 -3.43 -70.46
CA SER A 15 -14.88 -4.32 -69.35
C SER A 15 -14.43 -3.59 -68.09
N VAL A 16 -15.38 -3.05 -67.33
CA VAL A 16 -15.19 -2.68 -65.93
C VAL A 16 -14.56 -3.90 -65.25
N PRO A 17 -13.39 -3.80 -64.59
CA PRO A 17 -12.86 -4.92 -63.84
C PRO A 17 -13.92 -5.32 -62.81
N ASN A 18 -14.40 -6.55 -62.93
CA ASN A 18 -15.31 -7.13 -61.96
C ASN A 18 -14.55 -7.15 -60.62
N ALA A 19 -14.93 -6.28 -59.68
CA ALA A 19 -14.36 -6.30 -58.35
C ALA A 19 -14.57 -7.71 -57.78
N ALA A 20 -13.49 -8.46 -57.57
CA ALA A 20 -13.57 -9.76 -56.94
C ALA A 20 -14.26 -9.59 -55.58
N ALA A 21 -15.20 -10.46 -55.24
CA ALA A 21 -15.85 -10.42 -53.94
C ALA A 21 -14.79 -10.50 -52.84
N ALA A 22 -14.89 -9.61 -51.84
CA ALA A 22 -13.95 -9.56 -50.72
C ALA A 22 -13.84 -10.93 -50.05
N ASP A 23 -12.61 -11.41 -49.85
CA ASP A 23 -12.36 -12.66 -49.17
C ASP A 23 -12.13 -12.46 -47.66
N ARG A 24 -11.99 -13.57 -46.93
CA ARG A 24 -11.79 -13.56 -45.48
C ARG A 24 -10.52 -12.82 -45.03
N PHE A 25 -9.50 -12.66 -45.87
CA PHE A 25 -8.31 -11.88 -45.55
C PHE A 25 -8.55 -10.38 -45.71
N ASP A 26 -9.34 -10.00 -46.73
CA ASP A 26 -9.73 -8.59 -46.94
C ASP A 26 -10.48 -8.04 -45.72
N VAL A 27 -11.34 -8.84 -45.08
CA VAL A 27 -12.03 -8.48 -43.83
C VAL A 27 -11.05 -8.19 -42.69
N LEU A 28 -10.03 -9.02 -42.48
CA LEU A 28 -9.02 -8.82 -41.44
C LEU A 28 -8.15 -7.59 -41.72
N ARG A 29 -7.82 -7.35 -42.99
CA ARG A 29 -7.08 -6.16 -43.41
C ARG A 29 -7.85 -4.89 -43.11
N GLU A 30 -9.12 -4.82 -43.50
CA GLU A 30 -9.96 -3.63 -43.24
C GLU A 30 -10.20 -3.40 -41.74
N ARG A 31 -10.28 -4.48 -40.96
CA ARG A 31 -10.34 -4.35 -39.51
C ARG A 31 -9.07 -3.74 -38.93
N TRP A 32 -7.89 -4.16 -39.39
CA TRP A 32 -6.63 -3.53 -38.96
C TRP A 32 -6.51 -2.09 -39.46
N LYS A 33 -6.95 -1.79 -40.69
CA LYS A 33 -7.03 -0.42 -41.19
C LYS A 33 -7.92 0.45 -40.29
N THR A 34 -9.07 -0.07 -39.85
CA THR A 34 -9.96 0.61 -38.89
C THR A 34 -9.28 0.87 -37.55
N LEU A 35 -8.46 -0.08 -37.05
CA LEU A 35 -7.67 0.13 -35.84
C LEU A 35 -6.69 1.32 -35.96
N LEU A 36 -6.13 1.51 -37.15
CA LEU A 36 -5.17 2.57 -37.44
C LEU A 36 -5.85 3.94 -37.69
N THR A 37 -7.03 3.96 -38.31
CA THR A 37 -7.67 5.20 -38.80
C THR A 37 -8.92 5.62 -38.03
N GLY A 38 -9.50 4.74 -37.20
CA GLY A 38 -10.83 4.92 -36.61
C GLY A 38 -12.00 4.61 -37.54
N GLY A 39 -11.72 4.14 -38.77
CA GLY A 39 -12.75 3.76 -39.75
C GLY A 39 -13.63 4.93 -40.17
N ALA A 40 -14.84 4.63 -40.64
CA ALA A 40 -15.78 5.65 -41.15
C ALA A 40 -16.15 6.71 -40.10
N ALA A 41 -16.17 6.36 -38.81
CA ALA A 41 -16.49 7.27 -37.72
C ALA A 41 -15.49 8.42 -37.56
N ALA A 42 -14.26 8.27 -38.07
CA ALA A 42 -13.24 9.32 -38.05
C ALA A 42 -13.63 10.56 -38.88
N ALA A 43 -14.55 10.42 -39.84
CA ALA A 43 -15.13 11.55 -40.58
C ALA A 43 -16.20 12.34 -39.79
N GLY A 44 -16.53 11.90 -38.57
CA GLY A 44 -17.54 12.54 -37.73
C GLY A 44 -17.14 13.94 -37.25
N SER A 45 -18.14 14.68 -36.76
CA SER A 45 -18.04 16.06 -36.29
C SER A 45 -17.92 16.20 -34.76
N ASP A 46 -17.66 15.12 -34.03
CA ASP A 46 -17.31 15.22 -32.59
C ASP A 46 -16.06 16.08 -32.44
N ALA A 47 -16.02 16.90 -31.37
CA ALA A 47 -14.96 17.87 -31.16
C ALA A 47 -13.59 17.20 -31.01
N ASP A 48 -13.50 16.12 -30.22
CA ASP A 48 -12.23 15.42 -29.99
C ASP A 48 -11.77 14.67 -31.24
N ILE A 49 -12.70 14.09 -31.99
CA ILE A 49 -12.40 13.48 -33.30
C ILE A 49 -11.86 14.54 -34.27
N THR A 50 -12.48 15.72 -34.32
CA THR A 50 -12.04 16.80 -35.21
C THR A 50 -10.65 17.32 -34.83
N VAL A 51 -10.40 17.53 -33.53
CA VAL A 51 -9.08 17.91 -33.02
C VAL A 51 -8.03 16.84 -33.34
N LYS A 52 -8.35 15.56 -33.11
CA LYS A 52 -7.42 14.47 -33.41
C LYS A 52 -7.10 14.37 -34.90
N ARG A 53 -8.09 14.56 -35.76
CA ARG A 53 -7.92 14.55 -37.21
C ARG A 53 -7.01 15.68 -37.68
N ALA A 54 -7.22 16.90 -37.18
CA ALA A 54 -6.34 18.03 -37.46
C ALA A 54 -4.90 17.78 -36.97
N ALA A 55 -4.72 17.11 -35.82
CA ALA A 55 -3.39 16.73 -35.32
C ALA A 55 -2.70 15.66 -36.18
N ILE A 56 -3.46 14.70 -36.72
CA ILE A 56 -2.98 13.72 -37.69
C ILE A 56 -2.50 14.44 -38.97
N ASP A 57 -3.31 15.35 -39.49
CA ASP A 57 -3.01 16.12 -40.71
C ASP A 57 -1.75 16.98 -40.53
N ALA A 58 -1.65 17.71 -39.42
CA ALA A 58 -0.50 18.54 -39.10
C ALA A 58 0.80 17.72 -38.93
N LEU A 59 0.73 16.57 -38.26
CA LEU A 59 1.87 15.69 -38.09
C LEU A 59 2.33 15.15 -39.45
N ALA A 60 1.41 14.62 -40.26
CA ALA A 60 1.70 14.11 -41.60
C ALA A 60 2.32 15.19 -42.50
N GLN A 61 1.74 16.40 -42.51
CA GLN A 61 2.27 17.53 -43.27
C GLN A 61 3.70 17.88 -42.85
N SER A 62 3.99 17.94 -41.54
CA SER A 62 5.35 18.23 -41.05
C SER A 62 6.39 17.18 -41.49
N ARG A 63 5.97 15.91 -41.59
CA ARG A 63 6.85 14.84 -42.10
C ARG A 63 7.03 14.96 -43.61
N TRP A 64 5.96 15.26 -44.33
CA TRP A 64 5.97 15.39 -45.78
C TRP A 64 6.78 16.60 -46.25
N ASP A 65 6.63 17.76 -45.60
CA ASP A 65 7.37 19.00 -45.89
C ASP A 65 8.89 18.82 -45.79
N THR A 66 9.34 17.90 -44.93
CA THR A 66 10.76 17.62 -44.68
C THR A 66 11.28 16.38 -45.42
N LEU A 67 10.41 15.67 -46.14
CA LEU A 67 10.78 14.51 -46.94
C LEU A 67 11.67 14.94 -48.11
N GLN A 68 12.80 14.27 -48.27
CA GLN A 68 13.65 14.43 -49.44
C GLN A 68 13.01 13.71 -50.63
N THR A 69 12.59 14.45 -51.65
CA THR A 69 11.91 13.92 -52.85
C THR A 69 12.82 13.80 -54.08
N SER A 70 14.07 14.27 -54.01
CA SER A 70 15.03 14.16 -55.11
C SER A 70 15.19 12.71 -55.60
N PRO A 71 15.23 12.44 -56.92
CA PRO A 71 15.52 11.10 -57.45
C PRO A 71 16.89 10.56 -57.02
N THR A 72 17.84 11.43 -56.66
CA THR A 72 19.19 11.07 -56.20
C THR A 72 19.36 11.18 -54.68
N ARG A 73 18.25 11.18 -53.91
CA ARG A 73 18.29 11.29 -52.45
C ARG A 73 19.15 10.19 -51.81
N ALA A 74 19.97 10.58 -50.83
CA ALA A 74 20.78 9.65 -50.03
C ALA A 74 20.03 9.12 -48.79
N CYS A 75 18.96 9.78 -48.38
CA CYS A 75 18.06 9.39 -47.29
C CYS A 75 16.71 10.08 -47.46
N LEU A 76 15.69 9.62 -46.74
CA LEU A 76 14.36 10.23 -46.74
C LEU A 76 14.28 11.48 -45.87
N TRP A 77 14.96 11.48 -44.73
CA TRP A 77 15.12 12.65 -43.86
C TRP A 77 16.57 12.75 -43.40
N THR A 78 17.08 13.99 -43.32
CA THR A 78 18.48 14.27 -43.02
C THR A 78 18.88 13.83 -41.61
N ASP A 79 17.95 13.87 -40.66
CA ASP A 79 18.15 13.40 -39.28
C ASP A 79 18.05 11.86 -39.15
N LEU A 80 17.54 11.16 -40.16
CA LEU A 80 17.44 9.69 -40.21
C LEU A 80 18.39 9.07 -41.26
N CYS A 81 19.50 9.74 -41.56
CA CYS A 81 20.36 9.39 -42.69
C CYS A 81 21.40 8.28 -42.40
N SER A 82 21.75 8.04 -41.13
CA SER A 82 22.79 7.06 -40.74
C SER A 82 22.52 5.64 -41.28
N THR A 83 23.55 4.99 -41.82
CA THR A 83 23.55 3.61 -42.30
C THR A 83 24.13 2.61 -41.29
N THR A 84 24.44 3.05 -40.07
CA THR A 84 24.99 2.22 -38.98
C THR A 84 24.11 2.20 -37.73
N ILE A 85 23.08 3.05 -37.67
CA ILE A 85 22.10 3.12 -36.59
C ILE A 85 20.80 2.51 -37.11
N SER A 86 20.39 1.35 -36.56
CA SER A 86 19.24 0.61 -37.09
C SER A 86 17.91 1.29 -36.81
N SER A 87 17.79 2.05 -35.72
CA SER A 87 16.56 2.78 -35.37
C SER A 87 16.13 3.76 -36.46
N HIS A 88 17.08 4.30 -37.22
CA HIS A 88 16.78 5.19 -38.35
C HIS A 88 15.92 4.51 -39.44
N ILE A 89 16.01 3.18 -39.59
CA ILE A 89 15.13 2.42 -40.49
C ILE A 89 13.72 2.40 -39.93
N THR A 90 13.57 2.02 -38.66
CA THR A 90 12.28 1.98 -37.97
C THR A 90 11.61 3.36 -37.96
N ASP A 91 12.35 4.41 -37.63
CA ASP A 91 11.86 5.79 -37.54
C ASP A 91 11.47 6.34 -38.91
N SER A 92 12.19 5.97 -39.98
CA SER A 92 11.83 6.35 -41.35
C SER A 92 10.49 5.71 -41.75
N TYR A 93 10.28 4.42 -41.49
CA TYR A 93 8.98 3.79 -41.69
C TYR A 93 7.91 4.35 -40.74
N GLY A 94 8.29 4.80 -39.55
CA GLY A 94 7.40 5.52 -38.62
C GLY A 94 6.83 6.81 -39.22
N ARG A 95 7.69 7.68 -39.76
CA ARG A 95 7.26 8.93 -40.42
C ARG A 95 6.42 8.66 -41.67
N LEU A 96 6.79 7.66 -42.47
CA LEU A 96 5.98 7.23 -43.61
C LEU A 96 4.60 6.73 -43.16
N LYS A 97 4.54 5.99 -42.06
CA LYS A 97 3.27 5.54 -41.47
C LYS A 97 2.41 6.73 -41.02
N ASP A 98 2.98 7.74 -40.37
CA ASP A 98 2.23 8.96 -39.97
C ASP A 98 1.56 9.62 -41.19
N MET A 99 2.32 9.76 -42.28
CA MET A 99 1.81 10.26 -43.57
C MET A 99 0.70 9.38 -44.15
N ALA A 100 0.89 8.05 -44.15
CA ALA A 100 -0.10 7.10 -44.67
C ALA A 100 -1.38 7.03 -43.82
N ILE A 101 -1.31 7.27 -42.51
CA ILE A 101 -2.49 7.39 -41.65
C ILE A 101 -3.33 8.59 -42.09
N ALA A 102 -2.72 9.76 -42.33
CA ALA A 102 -3.47 10.91 -42.82
C ALA A 102 -4.08 10.65 -44.20
N TYR A 103 -3.33 10.03 -45.12
CA TYR A 103 -3.83 9.63 -46.44
C TYR A 103 -5.06 8.70 -46.36
N ALA A 104 -5.06 7.75 -45.41
CA ALA A 104 -6.09 6.73 -45.30
C ALA A 104 -7.23 7.05 -44.32
N THR A 105 -7.15 8.14 -43.55
CA THR A 105 -8.15 8.51 -42.53
C THR A 105 -9.32 9.27 -43.16
N PRO A 106 -10.57 8.78 -43.06
CA PRO A 106 -11.73 9.52 -43.55
C PRO A 106 -11.86 10.92 -42.93
N GLY A 107 -12.08 11.93 -43.78
CA GLY A 107 -12.25 13.33 -43.37
C GLY A 107 -10.95 14.10 -43.10
N SER A 108 -9.78 13.47 -43.20
CA SER A 108 -8.48 14.16 -43.18
C SER A 108 -8.37 15.07 -44.40
N THR A 109 -7.66 16.19 -44.28
CA THR A 109 -7.42 17.08 -45.43
C THR A 109 -6.45 16.49 -46.46
N LEU A 110 -5.70 15.46 -46.06
CA LEU A 110 -4.75 14.72 -46.91
C LEU A 110 -5.33 13.40 -47.44
N ALA A 111 -6.59 13.11 -47.13
CA ALA A 111 -7.23 11.85 -47.50
C ALA A 111 -7.30 11.70 -49.02
N GLY A 112 -6.66 10.66 -49.56
CA GLY A 112 -6.63 10.41 -51.01
C GLY A 112 -5.79 11.41 -51.82
N ASP A 113 -4.93 12.22 -51.20
CA ASP A 113 -4.10 13.19 -51.92
C ASP A 113 -3.12 12.47 -52.89
N PRO A 114 -3.19 12.74 -54.21
CA PRO A 114 -2.39 12.01 -55.20
C PRO A 114 -0.90 12.37 -55.18
N ALA A 115 -0.53 13.58 -54.75
CA ALA A 115 0.87 13.98 -54.62
C ALA A 115 1.51 13.30 -53.41
N LEU A 116 0.79 13.27 -52.28
CA LEU A 116 1.22 12.54 -51.08
C LEU A 116 1.40 11.05 -51.39
N LEU A 117 0.46 10.44 -52.11
CA LEU A 117 0.57 9.06 -52.53
C LEU A 117 1.82 8.81 -53.38
N ALA A 118 2.08 9.66 -54.39
CA ALA A 118 3.25 9.52 -55.25
C ALA A 118 4.57 9.55 -54.46
N ASP A 119 4.68 10.46 -53.49
CA ASP A 119 5.86 10.57 -52.63
C ASP A 119 5.99 9.41 -51.64
N LEU A 120 4.88 8.94 -51.07
CA LEU A 120 4.85 7.74 -50.22
C LEU A 120 5.36 6.52 -50.99
N LEU A 121 4.83 6.27 -52.19
CA LEU A 121 5.26 5.14 -53.02
C LEU A 121 6.74 5.26 -53.42
N SER A 122 7.18 6.46 -53.80
CA SER A 122 8.59 6.73 -54.13
C SER A 122 9.52 6.48 -52.94
N ALA A 123 9.12 6.91 -51.75
CA ALA A 123 9.90 6.74 -50.53
C ALA A 123 9.96 5.28 -50.06
N LEU A 124 8.85 4.52 -50.19
CA LEU A 124 8.82 3.09 -49.91
C LEU A 124 9.70 2.30 -50.88
N ASP A 125 9.66 2.62 -52.18
CA ASP A 125 10.54 2.01 -53.19
C ASP A 125 12.01 2.31 -52.88
N TRP A 126 12.32 3.55 -52.47
CA TRP A 126 13.67 3.92 -52.05
C TRP A 126 14.13 3.17 -50.79
N MET A 127 13.29 3.10 -49.75
CA MET A 127 13.59 2.35 -48.52
C MET A 127 13.85 0.88 -48.82
N HIS A 128 13.02 0.27 -49.67
CA HIS A 128 13.22 -1.11 -50.10
C HIS A 128 14.56 -1.28 -50.83
N ALA A 129 14.84 -0.45 -51.83
CA ALA A 129 16.06 -0.57 -52.62
C ALA A 129 17.34 -0.32 -51.80
N GLN A 130 17.34 0.68 -50.91
CA GLN A 130 18.57 1.18 -50.28
C GLN A 130 18.77 0.72 -48.84
N ARG A 131 17.71 0.43 -48.09
CA ARG A 131 17.79 0.24 -46.64
C ARG A 131 17.27 -1.11 -46.16
N TYR A 132 16.11 -1.54 -46.64
CA TYR A 132 15.38 -2.68 -46.09
C TYR A 132 14.79 -3.58 -47.18
N ASN A 133 15.59 -4.56 -47.63
CA ASN A 133 15.20 -5.62 -48.54
C ASN A 133 15.68 -6.99 -48.04
N ALA A 134 15.31 -8.06 -48.76
CA ALA A 134 15.66 -9.43 -48.40
C ALA A 134 17.18 -9.70 -48.35
N SER A 135 17.97 -8.98 -49.15
CA SER A 135 19.42 -9.16 -49.26
C SER A 135 20.25 -8.27 -48.33
N ALA A 136 19.63 -7.29 -47.66
CA ALA A 136 20.35 -6.39 -46.75
C ALA A 136 21.06 -7.16 -45.61
N THR A 137 22.12 -6.60 -45.05
CA THR A 137 22.79 -7.17 -43.88
C THR A 137 22.35 -6.41 -42.62
N PRO A 138 21.71 -7.07 -41.64
CA PRO A 138 21.35 -6.41 -40.39
C PRO A 138 22.57 -5.87 -39.65
N TYR A 139 22.41 -4.71 -39.04
CA TYR A 139 23.44 -4.07 -38.21
C TYR A 139 22.80 -3.47 -36.96
N ASN A 140 23.63 -3.19 -35.95
CA ASN A 140 23.24 -2.56 -34.69
C ASN A 140 22.17 -3.38 -33.93
N ASN A 141 20.96 -2.87 -33.73
CA ASN A 141 19.93 -3.55 -32.93
C ASN A 141 19.06 -4.49 -33.79
N TRP A 142 19.03 -5.77 -33.45
CA TRP A 142 18.22 -6.79 -34.14
C TRP A 142 16.71 -6.47 -34.15
N TRP A 143 16.22 -5.79 -33.09
CA TRP A 143 14.80 -5.48 -32.92
C TRP A 143 14.28 -4.60 -34.07
N ASP A 144 15.05 -3.61 -34.51
CA ASP A 144 14.65 -2.74 -35.62
C ASP A 144 14.45 -3.52 -36.92
N TRP A 145 15.29 -4.53 -37.15
CA TRP A 145 15.23 -5.33 -38.37
C TRP A 145 14.11 -6.35 -38.37
N GLN A 146 13.83 -6.96 -37.22
CA GLN A 146 12.93 -8.10 -37.13
C GLN A 146 11.54 -7.75 -36.58
N ILE A 147 11.40 -6.59 -35.95
CA ILE A 147 10.18 -6.16 -35.25
C ILE A 147 9.81 -4.73 -35.64
N GLY A 148 10.68 -3.76 -35.34
CA GLY A 148 10.40 -2.32 -35.54
C GLY A 148 9.98 -1.98 -36.95
N ALA A 149 10.88 -2.15 -37.92
CA ALA A 149 10.60 -1.90 -39.33
C ALA A 149 9.48 -2.80 -39.89
N PRO A 150 9.46 -4.13 -39.65
CA PRO A 150 8.35 -5.00 -40.05
C PRO A 150 6.95 -4.56 -39.60
N LEU A 151 6.79 -4.16 -38.33
CA LEU A 151 5.49 -3.71 -37.82
C LEU A 151 5.02 -2.48 -38.59
N ARG A 152 5.90 -1.49 -38.78
CA ARG A 152 5.57 -0.24 -39.49
C ARG A 152 5.31 -0.48 -40.97
N LEU A 153 6.11 -1.33 -41.63
CA LEU A 153 5.95 -1.67 -43.04
C LEU A 153 4.67 -2.48 -43.28
N ASN A 154 4.29 -3.40 -42.38
CA ASN A 154 3.00 -4.06 -42.44
C ASN A 154 1.83 -3.05 -42.32
N ASP A 155 1.89 -2.11 -41.37
CA ASP A 155 0.86 -1.07 -41.23
C ASP A 155 0.74 -0.23 -42.51
N LEU A 156 1.86 0.16 -43.10
CA LEU A 156 1.91 0.87 -44.38
C LEU A 156 1.28 0.06 -45.52
N MET A 157 1.59 -1.23 -45.61
CA MET A 157 0.98 -2.13 -46.59
C MET A 157 -0.53 -2.32 -46.37
N VAL A 158 -1.02 -2.27 -45.13
CA VAL A 158 -2.46 -2.28 -44.84
C VAL A 158 -3.12 -0.97 -45.26
N LEU A 159 -2.52 0.17 -44.90
CA LEU A 159 -3.09 1.50 -45.18
C LEU A 159 -3.16 1.80 -46.68
N LEU A 160 -2.14 1.39 -47.44
CA LEU A 160 -1.97 1.68 -48.86
C LEU A 160 -2.22 0.45 -49.77
N TYR A 161 -2.87 -0.60 -49.26
CA TYR A 161 -2.98 -1.90 -49.93
C TYR A 161 -3.43 -1.81 -51.39
N ASP A 162 -4.49 -1.03 -51.64
CA ASP A 162 -5.09 -0.87 -52.96
C ASP A 162 -4.20 -0.08 -53.94
N GLU A 163 -3.29 0.75 -53.41
CA GLU A 163 -2.42 1.64 -54.18
C GLU A 163 -1.04 1.04 -54.51
N LEU A 164 -0.61 0.04 -53.72
CA LEU A 164 0.73 -0.52 -53.84
C LEU A 164 0.89 -1.40 -55.09
N GLY A 165 -0.18 -2.10 -55.47
CA GLY A 165 -0.14 -3.15 -56.48
C GLY A 165 0.61 -4.41 -55.99
N THR A 166 0.44 -5.51 -56.73
CA THR A 166 0.92 -6.83 -56.32
C THR A 166 2.44 -6.94 -56.24
N THR A 167 3.18 -6.26 -57.12
CA THR A 167 4.65 -6.29 -57.16
C THR A 167 5.29 -5.67 -55.92
N ARG A 168 4.81 -4.50 -55.47
CA ARG A 168 5.34 -3.87 -54.25
C ARG A 168 5.01 -4.69 -53.02
N ILE A 169 3.75 -5.15 -52.91
CA ILE A 169 3.32 -6.02 -51.80
C ILE A 169 4.22 -7.25 -51.71
N ALA A 170 4.47 -7.95 -52.81
CA ALA A 170 5.32 -9.14 -52.82
C ALA A 170 6.77 -8.82 -52.38
N SER A 171 7.37 -7.76 -52.91
CA SER A 171 8.75 -7.36 -52.58
C SER A 171 8.92 -6.94 -51.13
N TYR A 172 7.98 -6.14 -50.60
CA TYR A 172 8.02 -5.66 -49.23
C TYR A 172 7.74 -6.78 -48.23
N ALA A 173 6.76 -7.65 -48.54
CA ALA A 173 6.49 -8.85 -47.74
C ALA A 173 7.68 -9.81 -47.73
N ALA A 174 8.39 -9.99 -48.87
CA ALA A 174 9.60 -10.81 -48.93
C ALA A 174 10.75 -10.22 -48.08
N ALA A 175 10.88 -8.89 -48.03
CA ALA A 175 11.84 -8.23 -47.13
C ALA A 175 11.54 -8.54 -45.66
N ILE A 176 10.26 -8.47 -45.25
CA ILE A 176 9.84 -8.84 -43.89
C ILE A 176 10.06 -10.34 -43.64
N GLU A 177 9.68 -11.21 -44.58
CA GLU A 177 9.85 -12.67 -44.46
C GLU A 177 11.33 -13.03 -44.22
N ALA A 178 12.26 -12.41 -44.93
CA ALA A 178 13.69 -12.65 -44.78
C ALA A 178 14.24 -12.29 -43.38
N ARG A 179 13.56 -11.40 -42.63
CA ARG A 179 13.96 -10.98 -41.28
C ARG A 179 13.15 -11.61 -40.16
N SER A 180 11.90 -11.95 -40.44
CA SER A 180 10.97 -12.47 -39.44
C SER A 180 10.03 -13.51 -40.06
N PRO A 181 10.58 -14.68 -40.46
CA PRO A 181 9.81 -15.69 -41.19
C PRO A 181 8.80 -16.40 -40.27
N ILE A 182 9.16 -16.64 -39.02
CA ILE A 182 8.42 -17.48 -38.06
C ILE A 182 8.09 -16.74 -36.76
N VAL A 183 7.15 -17.31 -35.99
CA VAL A 183 6.88 -16.90 -34.60
C VAL A 183 7.84 -17.64 -33.66
N GLU A 184 8.67 -16.87 -32.96
CA GLU A 184 9.73 -17.34 -32.05
C GLU A 184 9.86 -16.37 -30.87
N MET A 185 10.85 -16.57 -29.98
CA MET A 185 11.07 -15.77 -28.75
C MET A 185 9.99 -15.94 -27.68
N THR A 186 10.10 -15.17 -26.59
CA THR A 186 9.22 -15.17 -25.40
C THR A 186 8.70 -13.75 -25.10
N GLY A 187 7.70 -13.64 -24.21
CA GLY A 187 7.17 -12.36 -23.72
C GLY A 187 6.72 -11.40 -24.82
N ALA A 188 6.99 -10.10 -24.62
CA ALA A 188 6.62 -9.05 -25.59
C ALA A 188 7.22 -9.27 -26.99
N ASN A 189 8.46 -9.77 -27.07
CA ASN A 189 9.11 -10.08 -28.35
C ASN A 189 8.34 -11.11 -29.17
N ARG A 190 7.80 -12.14 -28.50
CA ARG A 190 6.97 -13.15 -29.15
C ARG A 190 5.68 -12.54 -29.71
N VAL A 191 5.00 -11.69 -28.95
CA VAL A 191 3.74 -11.08 -29.41
C VAL A 191 3.97 -10.09 -30.54
N TRP A 192 5.07 -9.35 -30.54
CA TRP A 192 5.46 -8.56 -31.71
C TRP A 192 5.70 -9.43 -32.95
N LYS A 193 6.38 -10.57 -32.80
CA LYS A 193 6.58 -11.54 -33.91
C LYS A 193 5.25 -12.11 -34.39
N ILE A 194 4.31 -12.40 -33.49
CA ILE A 194 2.93 -12.82 -33.83
C ILE A 194 2.25 -11.76 -34.68
N THR A 195 2.31 -10.49 -34.29
CA THR A 195 1.72 -9.38 -35.06
C THR A 195 2.40 -9.22 -36.43
N VAL A 196 3.74 -9.29 -36.49
CA VAL A 196 4.49 -9.21 -37.75
C VAL A 196 4.12 -10.32 -38.73
N VAL A 197 4.10 -11.57 -38.26
CA VAL A 197 3.78 -12.73 -39.09
C VAL A 197 2.30 -12.77 -39.45
N GLY A 198 1.42 -12.45 -38.49
CA GLY A 198 -0.02 -12.42 -38.67
C GLY A 198 -0.46 -11.37 -39.69
N LEU A 199 -0.03 -10.11 -39.55
CA LEU A 199 -0.37 -9.06 -40.51
C LEU A 199 0.22 -9.33 -41.89
N ARG A 200 1.45 -9.83 -41.97
CA ARG A 200 2.02 -10.27 -43.26
C ARG A 200 1.15 -11.36 -43.88
N GLY A 201 0.69 -12.33 -43.08
CA GLY A 201 -0.25 -13.37 -43.50
C GLY A 201 -1.57 -12.83 -44.03
N VAL A 202 -2.14 -11.80 -43.39
CA VAL A 202 -3.33 -11.08 -43.92
C VAL A 202 -3.01 -10.46 -45.28
N ILE A 203 -1.90 -9.73 -45.38
CA ILE A 203 -1.53 -8.95 -46.58
C ILE A 203 -1.27 -9.86 -47.79
N VAL A 204 -0.55 -10.96 -47.60
CA VAL A 204 -0.21 -11.92 -48.66
C VAL A 204 -1.19 -13.10 -48.78
N LYS A 205 -2.29 -13.06 -48.02
CA LYS A 205 -3.36 -14.06 -48.01
C LYS A 205 -2.87 -15.49 -47.68
N ASP A 206 -1.97 -15.61 -46.71
CA ASP A 206 -1.39 -16.86 -46.22
C ASP A 206 -2.06 -17.34 -44.92
N ALA A 207 -2.90 -18.37 -45.06
CA ALA A 207 -3.63 -19.00 -43.97
C ALA A 207 -2.73 -19.67 -42.92
N ALA A 208 -1.56 -20.19 -43.32
CA ALA A 208 -0.65 -20.87 -42.41
C ALA A 208 0.03 -19.88 -41.46
N LYS A 209 0.34 -18.67 -41.95
CA LYS A 209 0.87 -17.58 -41.11
C LYS A 209 -0.16 -17.08 -40.09
N LEU A 210 -1.43 -17.01 -40.45
CA LEU A 210 -2.50 -16.69 -39.49
C LEU A 210 -2.70 -17.79 -38.45
N ALA A 211 -2.63 -19.07 -38.85
CA ALA A 211 -2.64 -20.18 -37.90
C ALA A 211 -1.44 -20.12 -36.94
N ALA A 212 -0.24 -19.81 -37.45
CA ALA A 212 0.95 -19.62 -36.62
C ALA A 212 0.82 -18.42 -35.66
N ALA A 213 0.21 -17.32 -36.10
CA ALA A 213 -0.07 -16.16 -35.25
C ALA A 213 -1.06 -16.50 -34.12
N SER A 214 -2.17 -17.17 -34.45
CA SER A 214 -3.15 -17.64 -33.47
C SER A 214 -2.52 -18.59 -32.44
N ASN A 215 -1.83 -19.63 -32.92
CA ASN A 215 -1.22 -20.64 -32.05
C ASN A 215 -0.06 -20.08 -31.22
N GLY A 216 0.65 -19.08 -31.74
CA GLY A 216 1.79 -18.45 -31.07
C GLY A 216 1.46 -17.81 -29.73
N LEU A 217 0.21 -17.36 -29.53
CA LEU A 217 -0.22 -16.74 -28.27
C LEU A 217 -0.22 -17.72 -27.11
N SER A 218 -0.47 -19.00 -27.37
CA SER A 218 -0.59 -20.07 -26.36
C SER A 218 0.55 -20.08 -25.33
N ASP A 219 1.78 -19.78 -25.74
CA ASP A 219 2.96 -19.85 -24.88
C ASP A 219 3.08 -18.66 -23.91
N VAL A 220 2.49 -17.51 -24.24
CA VAL A 220 2.50 -16.32 -23.36
C VAL A 220 1.30 -16.27 -22.42
N LEU A 221 0.29 -17.12 -22.63
CA LEU A 221 -0.93 -17.16 -21.83
C LEU A 221 -0.77 -17.94 -20.51
N SER A 222 0.28 -18.76 -20.38
CA SER A 222 0.52 -19.55 -19.16
C SER A 222 1.03 -18.68 -18.02
N TYR A 223 0.56 -18.94 -16.80
CA TYR A 223 1.22 -18.43 -15.61
C TYR A 223 2.59 -19.08 -15.42
N VAL A 224 3.54 -18.29 -14.97
CA VAL A 224 4.88 -18.76 -14.56
C VAL A 224 4.98 -18.82 -13.05
N THR A 225 5.95 -19.61 -12.61
CA THR A 225 6.31 -19.80 -11.21
C THR A 225 7.70 -19.25 -10.89
N SER A 226 8.45 -18.85 -11.90
CA SER A 226 9.77 -18.24 -11.83
C SER A 226 10.11 -17.63 -13.20
N GLY A 227 10.99 -16.63 -13.22
CA GLY A 227 11.39 -15.94 -14.44
C GLY A 227 10.29 -15.06 -15.04
N ASP A 228 10.37 -14.84 -16.35
CA ASP A 228 9.58 -13.83 -17.07
C ASP A 228 8.14 -14.29 -17.33
N GLY A 229 7.17 -13.43 -17.03
CA GLY A 229 5.76 -13.66 -17.29
C GLY A 229 4.84 -13.23 -16.15
N PHE A 230 3.54 -13.47 -16.33
CA PHE A 230 2.54 -13.28 -15.29
C PHE A 230 2.56 -14.45 -14.31
N TYR A 231 2.42 -14.15 -13.02
CA TYR A 231 2.26 -15.10 -11.93
C TYR A 231 0.79 -15.15 -11.51
N ALA A 232 0.40 -16.23 -10.82
CA ALA A 232 -0.98 -16.44 -10.39
C ALA A 232 -1.47 -15.42 -9.35
N ASP A 233 -0.54 -14.72 -8.67
CA ASP A 233 -0.81 -13.64 -7.73
C ASP A 233 -0.93 -12.26 -8.41
N GLY A 234 -0.92 -12.20 -9.74
CA GLY A 234 -0.98 -10.95 -10.50
C GLY A 234 0.37 -10.25 -10.66
N SER A 235 1.45 -10.78 -10.09
CA SER A 235 2.80 -10.28 -10.34
C SER A 235 3.17 -10.44 -11.81
N PHE A 236 3.98 -9.52 -12.34
CA PHE A 236 4.62 -9.68 -13.63
C PHE A 236 6.10 -9.37 -13.54
N ILE A 237 6.92 -10.34 -13.92
CA ILE A 237 8.38 -10.19 -13.98
C ILE A 237 8.83 -10.16 -15.44
N GLN A 238 9.81 -9.33 -15.73
CA GLN A 238 10.58 -9.38 -16.98
C GLN A 238 12.07 -9.21 -16.67
N HIS A 239 12.92 -9.69 -17.57
CA HIS A 239 14.38 -9.61 -17.43
C HIS A 239 14.81 -10.30 -16.13
N TYR A 240 14.30 -11.52 -15.98
CA TYR A 240 14.57 -12.50 -14.93
C TYR A 240 13.95 -12.17 -13.57
N ARG A 241 14.10 -10.93 -13.07
CA ARG A 241 13.79 -10.58 -11.66
C ARG A 241 13.34 -9.13 -11.43
N TYR A 242 12.87 -8.41 -12.46
CA TYR A 242 12.36 -7.05 -12.29
C TYR A 242 10.83 -6.98 -12.33
N PRO A 243 10.20 -6.26 -11.39
CA PRO A 243 8.75 -5.99 -11.39
C PRO A 243 8.39 -5.09 -12.56
N TYR A 244 7.53 -5.57 -13.46
CA TYR A 244 7.37 -4.95 -14.79
C TYR A 244 5.94 -4.89 -15.33
N THR A 245 4.93 -5.08 -14.48
CA THR A 245 3.52 -5.06 -14.89
C THR A 245 3.20 -3.81 -15.73
N GLY A 246 3.65 -2.64 -15.31
CA GLY A 246 3.39 -1.37 -16.00
C GLY A 246 4.35 -0.99 -17.12
N GLY A 247 5.35 -1.82 -17.45
CA GLY A 247 6.25 -1.61 -18.59
C GLY A 247 6.13 -2.71 -19.64
N TYR A 248 6.92 -3.78 -19.52
CA TYR A 248 6.82 -4.92 -20.44
C TYR A 248 5.50 -5.68 -20.34
N GLY A 249 4.91 -5.81 -19.15
CA GLY A 249 3.59 -6.42 -18.98
C GLY A 249 2.51 -5.61 -19.72
N LEU A 250 2.56 -4.28 -19.60
CA LEU A 250 1.69 -3.36 -20.32
C LEU A 250 1.85 -3.48 -21.83
N SER A 251 3.09 -3.66 -22.30
CA SER A 251 3.35 -3.90 -23.71
C SER A 251 2.73 -5.22 -24.18
N LEU A 252 2.97 -6.29 -23.42
CA LEU A 252 2.42 -7.61 -23.70
C LEU A 252 0.89 -7.58 -23.83
N ILE A 253 0.17 -7.02 -22.84
CA ILE A 253 -1.30 -6.98 -22.89
C ILE A 253 -1.83 -6.09 -24.01
N SER A 254 -1.16 -4.97 -24.31
CA SER A 254 -1.53 -4.07 -25.40
C SER A 254 -1.45 -4.76 -26.76
N ASP A 255 -0.41 -5.55 -26.97
CA ASP A 255 -0.17 -6.25 -28.22
C ASP A 255 -1.07 -7.49 -28.36
N ILE A 256 -1.30 -8.23 -27.27
CA ILE A 256 -2.30 -9.31 -27.22
C ILE A 256 -3.67 -8.76 -27.61
N ALA A 257 -4.10 -7.63 -27.04
CA ALA A 257 -5.36 -6.99 -27.39
C ALA A 257 -5.45 -6.65 -28.89
N GLY A 258 -4.33 -6.24 -29.50
CA GLY A 258 -4.24 -6.01 -30.95
C GLY A 258 -4.43 -7.30 -31.76
N VAL A 259 -3.73 -8.38 -31.40
CA VAL A 259 -3.82 -9.67 -32.09
C VAL A 259 -5.21 -10.29 -31.96
N LEU A 260 -5.80 -10.24 -30.76
CA LEU A 260 -7.17 -10.73 -30.53
C LEU A 260 -8.17 -9.96 -31.40
N TYR A 261 -8.08 -8.63 -31.42
CA TYR A 261 -8.92 -7.79 -32.28
C TYR A 261 -8.75 -8.13 -33.76
N LEU A 262 -7.51 -8.31 -34.23
CA LEU A 262 -7.24 -8.71 -35.61
C LEU A 262 -7.96 -10.01 -35.98
N LEU A 263 -7.86 -11.04 -35.14
CA LEU A 263 -8.31 -12.40 -35.46
C LEU A 263 -9.77 -12.70 -35.08
N ASP A 264 -10.44 -11.80 -34.35
CA ASP A 264 -11.78 -12.04 -33.80
C ASP A 264 -12.84 -12.36 -34.88
N GLY A 265 -13.79 -13.25 -34.55
CA GLY A 265 -14.83 -13.66 -35.50
C GLY A 265 -14.34 -14.31 -36.81
N SER A 266 -13.06 -14.66 -36.94
CA SER A 266 -12.47 -15.31 -38.12
C SER A 266 -12.21 -16.80 -37.89
N ASP A 267 -11.88 -17.53 -38.96
CA ASP A 267 -11.45 -18.94 -38.89
C ASP A 267 -10.18 -19.15 -38.05
N TRP A 268 -9.40 -18.08 -37.82
CA TRP A 268 -8.16 -18.10 -37.04
C TRP A 268 -8.29 -17.39 -35.69
N ARG A 269 -9.53 -17.21 -35.20
CA ARG A 269 -9.74 -16.69 -33.84
C ARG A 269 -9.03 -17.58 -32.81
N VAL A 270 -8.53 -16.95 -31.76
CA VAL A 270 -7.85 -17.67 -30.67
C VAL A 270 -8.90 -18.43 -29.86
N ILE A 271 -8.75 -19.76 -29.77
CA ILE A 271 -9.65 -20.66 -29.03
C ILE A 271 -8.97 -21.34 -27.83
N ASP A 272 -7.75 -20.91 -27.48
CA ASP A 272 -7.06 -21.42 -26.29
C ASP A 272 -7.84 -21.03 -25.03
N PRO A 273 -8.27 -22.00 -24.18
CA PRO A 273 -9.02 -21.69 -22.97
C PRO A 273 -8.23 -20.81 -21.97
N ARG A 274 -6.89 -20.81 -22.04
CA ARG A 274 -6.03 -19.93 -21.22
C ARG A 274 -6.16 -18.45 -21.59
N LEU A 275 -6.89 -18.12 -22.66
CA LEU A 275 -7.27 -16.73 -22.95
C LEU A 275 -8.00 -16.07 -21.76
N GLY A 276 -8.70 -16.87 -20.95
CA GLY A 276 -9.29 -16.43 -19.68
C GLY A 276 -8.29 -15.73 -18.75
N HIS A 277 -7.00 -16.10 -18.80
CA HIS A 277 -5.96 -15.46 -18.01
C HIS A 277 -5.75 -13.99 -18.39
N VAL A 278 -5.95 -13.60 -19.66
CA VAL A 278 -5.78 -12.19 -20.08
C VAL A 278 -6.77 -11.29 -19.37
N TYR A 279 -8.02 -11.72 -19.25
CA TYR A 279 -9.06 -10.96 -18.53
C TYR A 279 -8.79 -10.96 -17.02
N ARG A 280 -8.27 -12.07 -16.49
CA ARG A 280 -7.80 -12.17 -15.10
C ARG A 280 -6.62 -11.24 -14.82
N TRP A 281 -5.66 -11.09 -15.74
CA TRP A 281 -4.56 -10.13 -15.60
C TRP A 281 -5.06 -8.70 -15.51
N VAL A 282 -6.11 -8.32 -16.25
CA VAL A 282 -6.71 -6.99 -16.10
C VAL A 282 -7.16 -6.77 -14.65
N ARG A 283 -7.92 -7.72 -14.08
CA ARG A 283 -8.45 -7.60 -12.71
C ARG A 283 -7.39 -7.70 -11.62
N GLU A 284 -6.44 -8.61 -11.78
CA GLU A 284 -5.54 -8.99 -10.69
C GLU A 284 -4.16 -8.35 -10.79
N ALA A 285 -3.72 -7.94 -11.98
CA ALA A 285 -2.40 -7.34 -12.22
C ALA A 285 -2.47 -5.85 -12.53
N PHE A 286 -3.43 -5.39 -13.36
CA PHE A 286 -3.48 -4.00 -13.82
C PHE A 286 -4.41 -3.11 -13.00
N GLU A 287 -5.64 -3.57 -12.74
CA GLU A 287 -6.64 -2.78 -12.01
C GLU A 287 -6.14 -2.33 -10.62
N PRO A 288 -5.45 -3.16 -9.81
CA PRO A 288 -4.95 -2.71 -8.51
C PRO A 288 -3.88 -1.60 -8.61
N ILE A 289 -3.11 -1.56 -9.70
CA ILE A 289 -2.03 -0.58 -9.90
C ILE A 289 -2.47 0.61 -10.78
N LEU A 290 -3.77 0.72 -11.09
CA LEU A 290 -4.37 1.85 -11.79
C LEU A 290 -5.11 2.74 -10.79
N TYR A 291 -4.64 3.97 -10.62
CA TYR A 291 -5.25 4.94 -9.73
C TYR A 291 -5.59 6.23 -10.50
N LYS A 292 -6.89 6.48 -10.72
CA LYS A 292 -7.39 7.69 -11.41
C LYS A 292 -6.64 8.04 -12.72
N GLY A 293 -6.32 7.02 -13.51
CA GLY A 293 -5.59 7.15 -14.78
C GLY A 293 -4.07 7.00 -14.70
N ALA A 294 -3.46 7.11 -13.51
CA ALA A 294 -2.04 6.81 -13.32
C ALA A 294 -1.80 5.30 -13.19
N LEU A 295 -0.72 4.80 -13.80
CA LEU A 295 -0.23 3.42 -13.59
C LEU A 295 1.02 3.45 -12.71
N MET A 296 0.97 2.78 -11.56
CA MET A 296 1.97 2.95 -10.49
C MET A 296 3.42 2.69 -10.93
N ASP A 297 4.31 3.66 -10.69
CA ASP A 297 5.69 3.68 -11.18
C ASP A 297 6.55 2.53 -10.67
N MET A 298 6.26 2.03 -9.47
CA MET A 298 6.94 0.88 -8.86
C MET A 298 6.88 -0.41 -9.70
N THR A 299 6.05 -0.44 -10.75
CA THR A 299 5.89 -1.58 -11.67
C THR A 299 6.40 -1.30 -13.09
N ARG A 300 7.06 -0.15 -13.33
CA ARG A 300 7.47 0.29 -14.68
C ARG A 300 8.97 0.16 -14.94
N GLY A 301 9.74 -0.33 -13.97
CA GLY A 301 11.18 -0.54 -14.09
C GLY A 301 11.89 0.72 -14.59
N ARG A 302 12.78 0.58 -15.58
CA ARG A 302 13.55 1.71 -16.10
C ARG A 302 12.71 2.74 -16.88
N GLU A 303 11.47 2.40 -17.25
CA GLU A 303 10.63 3.26 -18.08
C GLU A 303 10.19 4.55 -17.38
N MET A 304 10.23 4.59 -16.04
CA MET A 304 9.99 5.83 -15.27
C MET A 304 11.00 6.95 -15.60
N SER A 305 12.15 6.61 -16.19
CA SER A 305 13.14 7.58 -16.65
C SER A 305 12.87 8.17 -18.04
N ARG A 306 11.78 7.78 -18.72
CA ARG A 306 11.47 8.23 -20.08
C ARG A 306 10.49 9.40 -20.04
N ALA A 307 10.92 10.58 -20.51
CA ALA A 307 10.14 11.82 -20.44
C ALA A 307 8.69 11.74 -20.94
N PRO A 308 8.41 11.13 -22.12
CA PRO A 308 7.03 11.07 -22.61
C PRO A 308 6.21 9.90 -22.04
N TYR A 309 6.82 9.00 -21.24
CA TYR A 309 6.19 7.79 -20.70
C TYR A 309 6.03 7.88 -19.18
N GLN A 310 5.42 8.95 -18.68
CA GLN A 310 5.10 9.07 -17.25
C GLN A 310 3.88 8.21 -16.88
N ASP A 311 3.56 8.11 -15.59
CA ASP A 311 2.54 7.19 -15.04
C ASP A 311 1.16 7.32 -15.71
N HIS A 312 0.66 8.53 -15.96
CA HIS A 312 -0.61 8.79 -16.65
C HIS A 312 -0.56 8.44 -18.14
N TYR A 313 0.59 8.59 -18.81
CA TYR A 313 0.75 8.06 -20.17
C TYR A 313 0.62 6.53 -20.16
N ALA A 314 1.26 5.87 -19.19
CA ALA A 314 1.21 4.42 -19.05
C ALA A 314 -0.20 3.92 -18.70
N GLY A 315 -0.91 4.60 -17.80
CA GLY A 315 -2.29 4.24 -17.45
C GLY A 315 -3.30 4.57 -18.55
N ASN A 316 -3.09 5.64 -19.31
CA ASN A 316 -3.85 5.89 -20.54
C ASN A 316 -3.65 4.77 -21.58
N ARG A 317 -2.41 4.29 -21.76
CA ARG A 317 -2.11 3.14 -22.62
C ARG A 317 -2.79 1.86 -22.13
N ALA A 318 -2.80 1.61 -20.81
CA ALA A 318 -3.49 0.47 -20.21
C ALA A 318 -5.01 0.55 -20.47
N THR A 319 -5.60 1.73 -20.25
CA THR A 319 -7.02 2.00 -20.50
C THR A 319 -7.39 1.76 -21.96
N GLN A 320 -6.55 2.21 -22.90
CA GLN A 320 -6.71 1.92 -24.34
C GLN A 320 -6.63 0.42 -24.67
N ALA A 321 -5.72 -0.33 -24.03
CA ALA A 321 -5.61 -1.78 -24.21
C ALA A 321 -6.84 -2.53 -23.67
N ILE A 322 -7.32 -2.17 -22.48
CA ILE A 322 -8.51 -2.76 -21.84
C ILE A 322 -9.78 -2.45 -22.65
N LEU A 323 -9.91 -1.21 -23.15
CA LEU A 323 -11.00 -0.84 -24.05
C LEU A 323 -11.01 -1.72 -25.30
N ARG A 324 -9.84 -1.99 -25.89
CA ARG A 324 -9.72 -2.90 -27.03
C ARG A 324 -10.08 -4.34 -26.67
N LEU A 325 -9.59 -4.84 -25.52
CA LEU A 325 -9.95 -6.19 -25.03
C LEU A 325 -11.45 -6.35 -24.86
N SER A 326 -12.17 -5.31 -24.41
CA SER A 326 -13.63 -5.36 -24.25
C SER A 326 -14.39 -5.61 -25.56
N GLN A 327 -13.77 -5.35 -26.72
CA GLN A 327 -14.40 -5.59 -28.02
C GLN A 327 -14.46 -7.10 -28.35
N THR A 328 -13.44 -7.85 -27.94
CA THR A 328 -13.30 -9.29 -28.22
C THR A 328 -13.52 -10.18 -26.99
N ALA A 329 -13.86 -9.59 -25.84
CA ALA A 329 -14.11 -10.32 -24.61
C ALA A 329 -15.42 -11.13 -24.69
N PRO A 330 -15.47 -12.32 -24.07
CA PRO A 330 -16.73 -13.02 -23.83
C PRO A 330 -17.72 -12.14 -23.06
N ASP A 331 -19.01 -12.38 -23.23
CA ASP A 331 -20.05 -11.53 -22.63
C ASP A 331 -20.03 -11.52 -21.09
N ALA A 332 -19.50 -12.57 -20.46
CA ALA A 332 -19.29 -12.61 -19.02
C ALA A 332 -18.19 -11.66 -18.52
N GLU A 333 -17.20 -11.35 -19.36
CA GLU A 333 -16.02 -10.55 -19.02
C GLU A 333 -16.18 -9.08 -19.44
N ARG A 334 -16.90 -8.85 -20.55
CA ARG A 334 -17.06 -7.53 -21.19
C ARG A 334 -17.53 -6.42 -20.23
N PRO A 335 -18.56 -6.61 -19.37
CA PRO A 335 -19.04 -5.55 -18.50
C PRO A 335 -17.96 -5.03 -17.54
N ALA A 336 -17.20 -5.90 -16.89
CA ALA A 336 -16.16 -5.49 -15.94
C ALA A 336 -15.10 -4.59 -16.61
N LEU A 337 -14.64 -4.98 -17.80
CA LEU A 337 -13.66 -4.21 -18.58
C LEU A 337 -14.20 -2.83 -18.97
N GLN A 338 -15.46 -2.78 -19.45
CA GLN A 338 -16.10 -1.52 -19.86
C GLN A 338 -16.34 -0.57 -18.69
N ARG A 339 -16.78 -1.08 -17.53
CA ARG A 339 -16.97 -0.28 -16.32
C ARG A 339 -15.66 0.31 -15.81
N LEU A 340 -14.58 -0.48 -15.82
CA LEU A 340 -13.24 -0.02 -15.44
C LEU A 340 -12.75 1.10 -16.38
N VAL A 341 -12.85 0.89 -17.71
CA VAL A 341 -12.44 1.92 -18.67
C VAL A 341 -13.26 3.21 -18.49
N LYS A 342 -14.57 3.09 -18.28
CA LYS A 342 -15.45 4.24 -18.08
C LYS A 342 -15.07 5.04 -16.83
N ALA A 343 -14.68 4.36 -15.75
CA ALA A 343 -14.14 5.00 -14.55
C ALA A 343 -12.81 5.70 -14.84
N MET A 344 -11.83 5.02 -15.47
CA MET A 344 -10.53 5.63 -15.79
C MET A 344 -10.64 6.87 -16.69
N ILE A 345 -11.55 6.85 -17.69
CA ILE A 345 -11.79 8.02 -18.54
C ILE A 345 -12.39 9.19 -17.75
N ALA A 346 -13.25 8.91 -16.77
CA ALA A 346 -13.92 9.94 -15.97
C ALA A 346 -13.04 10.50 -14.84
N GLU A 347 -12.19 9.66 -14.25
CA GLU A 347 -11.36 10.00 -13.09
C GLU A 347 -10.07 10.74 -13.48
N ASP A 348 -9.51 10.50 -14.67
CA ASP A 348 -8.26 11.12 -15.11
C ASP A 348 -8.46 12.55 -15.64
N THR A 349 -8.44 13.51 -14.74
CA THR A 349 -8.53 14.94 -15.07
C THR A 349 -7.18 15.59 -15.39
N TYR A 350 -6.07 14.85 -15.30
CA TYR A 350 -4.72 15.38 -15.55
C TYR A 350 -4.21 15.03 -16.97
N TYR A 351 -4.53 13.83 -17.47
CA TYR A 351 -4.13 13.34 -18.79
C TYR A 351 -5.35 12.89 -19.61
N PRO A 352 -6.20 13.84 -20.08
CA PRO A 352 -7.52 13.53 -20.61
C PRO A 352 -7.51 12.50 -21.74
N PHE A 353 -8.28 11.43 -21.56
CA PHE A 353 -8.23 10.26 -22.44
C PHE A 353 -8.43 10.60 -23.93
N PHE A 354 -9.39 11.47 -24.25
CA PHE A 354 -9.73 11.80 -25.64
C PHE A 354 -8.68 12.64 -26.35
N GLU A 355 -7.93 13.47 -25.62
CA GLU A 355 -6.84 14.24 -26.21
C GLU A 355 -5.60 13.38 -26.51
N LYS A 356 -5.38 12.36 -25.69
CA LYS A 356 -4.12 11.60 -25.66
C LYS A 356 -4.21 10.21 -26.33
N SER A 357 -5.39 9.82 -26.77
CA SER A 357 -5.64 8.51 -27.39
C SER A 357 -5.48 8.50 -28.92
N THR A 358 -5.41 7.30 -29.51
CA THR A 358 -5.51 7.10 -30.96
C THR A 358 -6.93 7.38 -31.46
N MET A 359 -7.09 7.67 -32.77
CA MET A 359 -8.42 7.95 -33.36
C MET A 359 -9.43 6.84 -33.07
N TYR A 360 -9.02 5.58 -33.24
CA TYR A 360 -9.86 4.41 -32.94
C TYR A 360 -10.34 4.38 -31.49
N ASN A 361 -9.45 4.63 -30.53
CA ASN A 361 -9.81 4.63 -29.12
C ASN A 361 -10.67 5.83 -28.71
N ILE A 362 -10.52 6.98 -29.37
CA ILE A 362 -11.44 8.12 -29.19
C ILE A 362 -12.85 7.72 -29.61
N VAL A 363 -13.01 7.15 -30.81
CA VAL A 363 -14.31 6.70 -31.33
C VAL A 363 -14.96 5.69 -30.38
N LEU A 364 -14.23 4.63 -29.99
CA LEU A 364 -14.76 3.63 -29.06
C LEU A 364 -15.05 4.20 -27.66
N GLY A 365 -14.17 5.04 -27.14
CA GLY A 365 -14.34 5.66 -25.84
C GLY A 365 -15.59 6.54 -25.80
N LYS A 366 -15.84 7.32 -26.87
CA LYS A 366 -17.05 8.15 -26.98
C LYS A 366 -18.32 7.30 -26.99
N GLN A 367 -18.31 6.18 -27.72
CA GLN A 367 -19.43 5.22 -27.73
C GLN A 367 -19.68 4.65 -26.32
N LEU A 368 -18.63 4.23 -25.62
CA LEU A 368 -18.73 3.71 -24.25
C LEU A 368 -19.23 4.77 -23.25
N MET A 369 -18.73 5.99 -23.35
CA MET A 369 -19.17 7.10 -22.48
C MET A 369 -20.63 7.45 -22.72
N ALA A 370 -21.10 7.39 -23.97
CA ALA A 370 -22.48 7.68 -24.36
C ALA A 370 -23.47 6.55 -23.99
N ASP A 371 -23.01 5.33 -23.75
CA ASP A 371 -23.87 4.20 -23.37
C ASP A 371 -24.34 4.32 -21.90
N PRO A 372 -25.63 4.59 -21.63
CA PRO A 372 -26.13 4.74 -20.26
C PRO A 372 -26.26 3.41 -19.52
N THR A 373 -26.18 2.26 -20.21
CA THR A 373 -26.31 0.94 -19.59
C THR A 373 -25.04 0.49 -18.88
N VAL A 374 -23.89 1.10 -19.22
CA VAL A 374 -22.62 0.88 -18.53
C VAL A 374 -22.42 1.97 -17.48
N VAL A 375 -22.49 1.59 -16.21
CA VAL A 375 -22.17 2.46 -15.07
C VAL A 375 -20.68 2.33 -14.74
N PRO A 376 -19.94 3.43 -14.49
CA PRO A 376 -18.55 3.35 -14.06
C PRO A 376 -18.32 2.36 -12.90
N ARG A 377 -17.11 1.81 -12.84
CA ARG A 377 -16.65 0.99 -11.70
C ARG A 377 -16.56 1.90 -10.45
N GLU A 378 -17.04 1.43 -9.31
CA GLU A 378 -16.95 2.16 -8.01
C GLU A 378 -15.51 2.21 -7.46
N PRO A 379 -15.09 3.22 -6.68
CA PRO A 379 -13.76 3.24 -6.07
C PRO A 379 -13.38 1.92 -5.39
N LEU A 380 -12.15 1.44 -5.61
CA LEU A 380 -11.67 0.19 -5.04
C LEU A 380 -11.19 0.40 -3.62
N VAL A 381 -11.64 -0.46 -2.72
CA VAL A 381 -11.10 -0.61 -1.37
C VAL A 381 -10.46 -1.99 -1.31
N MET A 382 -9.12 -2.02 -1.25
CA MET A 382 -8.40 -3.30 -1.26
C MET A 382 -7.00 -3.21 -0.63
N ASN A 383 -6.45 -4.36 -0.26
CA ASN A 383 -5.03 -4.60 -0.03
C ASN A 383 -4.59 -5.75 -0.94
N ARG A 384 -3.46 -5.58 -1.63
CA ARG A 384 -2.89 -6.58 -2.52
C ARG A 384 -1.39 -6.71 -2.27
N VAL A 385 -0.97 -7.93 -1.96
CA VAL A 385 0.44 -8.33 -1.93
C VAL A 385 0.75 -9.10 -3.21
N PHE A 386 1.65 -8.55 -4.01
CA PHE A 386 2.22 -9.16 -5.20
C PHE A 386 3.55 -9.83 -4.82
N ALA A 387 3.45 -10.96 -4.12
CA ALA A 387 4.58 -11.67 -3.52
C ALA A 387 5.61 -12.16 -4.55
N GLY A 388 5.19 -12.45 -5.78
CA GLY A 388 6.07 -12.84 -6.89
C GLY A 388 6.96 -11.70 -7.40
N MET A 389 6.67 -10.44 -7.05
CA MET A 389 7.44 -9.27 -7.47
C MET A 389 7.72 -8.25 -6.35
N ASP A 390 7.59 -8.66 -5.09
CA ASP A 390 7.87 -7.84 -3.90
C ASP A 390 7.22 -6.44 -3.96
N ARG A 391 5.93 -6.38 -4.34
CA ARG A 391 5.13 -5.15 -4.34
C ARG A 391 3.90 -5.29 -3.47
N VAL A 392 3.48 -4.21 -2.84
CA VAL A 392 2.20 -4.13 -2.12
C VAL A 392 1.43 -2.90 -2.59
N VAL A 393 0.13 -3.06 -2.75
CA VAL A 393 -0.82 -1.99 -3.03
C VAL A 393 -1.88 -1.98 -1.96
N HIS A 394 -2.30 -0.77 -1.57
CA HIS A 394 -3.41 -0.54 -0.68
C HIS A 394 -4.27 0.60 -1.23
N LEU A 395 -5.52 0.31 -1.56
CA LEU A 395 -6.47 1.28 -2.09
C LEU A 395 -7.57 1.53 -1.08
N ARG A 396 -7.94 2.80 -0.95
CA ARG A 396 -8.98 3.31 -0.07
C ARG A 396 -9.79 4.37 -0.80
N GLU A 397 -10.88 4.78 -0.18
CA GLU A 397 -11.54 5.99 -0.61
C GLU A 397 -10.56 7.17 -0.46
N GLY A 398 -10.36 7.93 -1.53
CA GLY A 398 -9.51 9.13 -1.53
C GLY A 398 -8.01 8.91 -1.76
N PHE A 399 -7.46 7.70 -1.54
CA PHE A 399 -6.04 7.46 -1.77
C PHE A 399 -5.68 6.04 -2.22
N GLY A 400 -4.53 5.93 -2.89
CA GLY A 400 -3.85 4.68 -3.21
C GLY A 400 -2.41 4.72 -2.68
N PHE A 401 -1.95 3.62 -2.09
CA PHE A 401 -0.62 3.50 -1.50
C PHE A 401 0.12 2.30 -2.07
N GLY A 402 1.36 2.51 -2.51
CA GLY A 402 2.23 1.48 -3.08
C GLY A 402 3.51 1.31 -2.27
N ILE A 403 4.00 0.08 -2.14
CA ILE A 403 5.28 -0.24 -1.50
C ILE A 403 6.16 -1.01 -2.48
N SER A 404 7.37 -0.51 -2.70
CA SER A 404 8.38 -1.08 -3.60
C SER A 404 9.56 -1.63 -2.81
N MET A 405 9.72 -2.95 -2.83
CA MET A 405 10.75 -3.67 -2.07
C MET A 405 11.67 -4.49 -2.99
N SER A 406 12.74 -5.03 -2.42
CA SER A 406 13.68 -5.92 -3.11
C SER A 406 14.21 -6.98 -2.16
N SER A 407 14.67 -8.12 -2.69
CA SER A 407 14.98 -9.30 -1.90
C SER A 407 15.97 -10.22 -2.62
N ALA A 408 16.17 -11.43 -2.09
CA ALA A 408 16.84 -12.53 -2.77
C ALA A 408 16.12 -13.03 -4.04
N ARG A 409 14.90 -12.58 -4.30
CA ARG A 409 14.07 -12.94 -5.47
C ARG A 409 14.01 -11.83 -6.52
N VAL A 410 13.91 -10.57 -6.07
CA VAL A 410 13.62 -9.40 -6.91
C VAL A 410 14.76 -8.39 -6.83
N PHE A 411 15.24 -7.91 -7.97
CA PHE A 411 16.29 -6.89 -8.02
C PHE A 411 15.82 -5.54 -7.46
N ASN A 412 16.74 -4.77 -6.90
CA ASN A 412 16.49 -3.42 -6.39
C ASN A 412 16.01 -2.43 -7.48
N PHE A 413 16.71 -2.32 -8.62
CA PHE A 413 16.28 -1.52 -9.76
C PHE A 413 17.01 -1.92 -11.04
N GLU A 414 16.40 -1.61 -12.20
CA GLU A 414 17.00 -1.82 -13.53
C GLU A 414 17.61 -0.54 -14.07
N ALA A 415 18.83 -0.59 -14.61
CA ALA A 415 19.45 0.51 -15.33
C ALA A 415 20.33 0.02 -16.50
N ILE A 416 19.69 -0.16 -17.66
CA ILE A 416 20.34 -0.60 -18.90
C ILE A 416 20.13 0.41 -20.02
N ASN A 417 20.93 0.34 -21.08
CA ASN A 417 20.84 1.22 -22.27
C ASN A 417 20.94 2.72 -21.95
N GLY A 418 21.55 3.08 -20.82
CA GLY A 418 21.61 4.46 -20.34
C GLY A 418 20.30 4.98 -19.74
N GLU A 419 19.32 4.12 -19.47
CA GLU A 419 18.05 4.47 -18.82
C GLU A 419 18.12 4.26 -17.30
N ASN A 420 17.30 5.00 -16.54
CA ASN A 420 17.16 4.93 -15.10
C ASN A 420 18.49 5.00 -14.31
N LEU A 421 19.36 5.92 -14.73
CA LEU A 421 20.72 6.08 -14.21
C LEU A 421 20.77 6.36 -12.70
N LYS A 422 19.69 6.81 -12.08
CA LYS A 422 19.62 7.19 -10.65
C LYS A 422 18.53 6.45 -9.88
N GLY A 423 18.09 5.28 -10.33
CA GLY A 423 17.05 4.48 -9.68
C GLY A 423 17.43 3.80 -8.35
N TRP A 424 18.55 4.20 -7.74
CA TRP A 424 19.30 3.45 -6.71
C TRP A 424 18.46 2.90 -5.55
N PHE A 425 17.48 3.66 -5.07
CA PHE A 425 16.71 3.35 -3.87
C PHE A 425 15.23 3.07 -4.17
N THR A 426 14.86 2.91 -5.44
CA THR A 426 13.45 2.70 -5.85
C THR A 426 12.88 1.34 -5.42
N GLY A 427 13.73 0.39 -5.02
CA GLY A 427 13.36 -0.90 -4.43
C GLY A 427 13.74 -1.07 -2.96
N ASP A 428 14.16 0.00 -2.27
CA ASP A 428 14.68 -0.05 -0.89
C ASP A 428 13.59 0.29 0.14
N GLY A 429 12.39 -0.25 -0.07
CA GLY A 429 11.20 0.06 0.73
C GLY A 429 10.64 1.44 0.42
N MET A 430 10.66 1.85 -0.86
CA MET A 430 10.08 3.12 -1.30
C MET A 430 8.56 3.05 -1.22
N THR A 431 7.94 4.09 -0.67
CA THR A 431 6.48 4.22 -0.55
C THR A 431 5.95 5.27 -1.51
N TYR A 432 4.81 4.98 -2.14
CA TYR A 432 4.14 5.86 -3.09
C TYR A 432 2.74 6.19 -2.56
N LEU A 433 2.38 7.46 -2.48
CA LEU A 433 1.04 7.92 -2.09
C LEU A 433 0.38 8.66 -3.27
N TYR A 434 -0.65 8.05 -3.82
CA TYR A 434 -1.53 8.61 -4.84
C TYR A 434 -2.78 9.17 -4.15
N ASN A 435 -3.16 10.40 -4.48
CA ASN A 435 -4.35 11.09 -3.99
C ASN A 435 -4.83 12.06 -5.09
N ASP A 436 -5.56 13.11 -4.74
CA ASP A 436 -6.14 14.03 -5.73
C ASP A 436 -5.13 15.00 -6.39
N ASP A 437 -3.86 15.01 -5.97
CA ASP A 437 -2.77 15.52 -6.80
C ASP A 437 -2.34 14.46 -7.83
N LEU A 438 -3.15 14.33 -8.89
CA LEU A 438 -2.91 13.38 -9.98
C LEU A 438 -1.56 13.63 -10.69
N SER A 439 -1.06 14.87 -10.66
CA SER A 439 0.18 15.23 -11.34
C SER A 439 1.44 14.79 -10.59
N HIS A 440 1.31 14.24 -9.39
CA HIS A 440 2.42 14.13 -8.44
C HIS A 440 3.65 13.38 -8.96
N TYR A 441 3.47 12.14 -9.44
CA TYR A 441 4.53 11.31 -10.03
C TYR A 441 4.70 11.53 -11.55
N SER A 442 3.83 12.36 -12.10
CA SER A 442 3.92 12.95 -13.43
C SER A 442 4.61 14.33 -13.35
N ASP A 443 4.44 15.16 -14.39
CA ASP A 443 4.90 16.56 -14.43
C ASP A 443 6.38 16.67 -13.99
N ASP A 444 7.20 15.84 -14.63
CA ASP A 444 8.66 15.80 -14.53
C ASP A 444 9.23 15.38 -13.16
N TYR A 445 8.42 14.74 -12.30
CA TYR A 445 8.84 14.27 -10.98
C TYR A 445 10.20 13.56 -10.99
N TRP A 446 10.36 12.55 -11.86
CA TRP A 446 11.58 11.74 -11.90
C TRP A 446 12.81 12.51 -12.35
N ALA A 447 12.64 13.56 -13.16
CA ALA A 447 13.75 14.39 -13.63
C ALA A 447 14.26 15.36 -12.54
N THR A 448 13.42 15.70 -11.55
CA THR A 448 13.74 16.72 -10.53
C THR A 448 13.84 16.20 -9.10
N VAL A 449 13.23 15.05 -8.78
CA VAL A 449 13.24 14.46 -7.42
C VAL A 449 14.66 14.22 -6.92
N ASP A 450 14.89 14.35 -5.62
CA ASP A 450 16.15 13.90 -5.02
C ASP A 450 16.17 12.37 -4.91
N PRO A 451 17.03 11.65 -5.65
CA PRO A 451 17.07 10.20 -5.55
C PRO A 451 17.49 9.72 -4.15
N TYR A 452 18.12 10.55 -3.31
CA TYR A 452 18.47 10.20 -1.92
C TYR A 452 17.33 10.45 -0.92
N ARG A 453 16.18 10.97 -1.38
CA ARG A 453 15.06 11.32 -0.51
C ARG A 453 13.76 10.62 -0.89
N LEU A 454 13.82 9.52 -1.65
CA LEU A 454 12.63 8.79 -2.06
C LEU A 454 11.82 8.37 -0.81
N PRO A 455 10.51 8.68 -0.72
CA PRO A 455 9.71 8.45 0.48
C PRO A 455 9.73 6.98 0.93
N GLY A 456 9.66 6.75 2.24
CA GLY A 456 9.67 5.43 2.86
C GLY A 456 11.05 4.78 3.03
N THR A 457 12.04 5.16 2.22
CA THR A 457 13.36 4.51 2.18
C THR A 457 14.19 4.80 3.44
N THR A 458 15.03 3.82 3.83
CA THR A 458 16.11 4.02 4.80
C THR A 458 17.43 3.84 4.07
N ILE A 459 18.28 4.88 4.03
CA ILE A 459 19.45 4.90 3.16
C ILE A 459 20.74 5.30 3.88
N ASP A 460 21.86 4.84 3.34
CA ASP A 460 23.18 5.41 3.56
C ASP A 460 23.40 6.56 2.56
N THR A 461 23.84 7.71 3.06
CA THR A 461 24.12 8.93 2.28
C THR A 461 25.34 8.85 1.35
N ASN A 462 25.95 7.68 1.18
CA ASN A 462 27.07 7.44 0.27
C ASN A 462 26.78 7.96 -1.15
N PRO A 463 27.62 8.83 -1.73
CA PRO A 463 27.50 9.23 -3.12
C PRO A 463 27.56 8.04 -4.09
N ARG A 464 26.57 7.97 -4.99
CA ARG A 464 26.39 6.92 -5.99
C ARG A 464 26.78 7.40 -7.38
N LEU A 465 27.43 6.51 -8.13
CA LEU A 465 27.63 6.69 -9.56
C LEU A 465 26.37 6.30 -10.33
N ASN A 466 26.19 6.86 -11.52
CA ASN A 466 25.11 6.46 -12.41
C ASN A 466 25.09 4.95 -12.61
N SER A 467 23.90 4.36 -12.51
CA SER A 467 23.61 2.93 -12.60
C SER A 467 24.30 2.05 -11.56
N SER A 468 25.09 2.60 -10.62
CA SER A 468 25.79 1.75 -9.63
C SER A 468 24.80 0.97 -8.76
N GLY A 469 25.03 -0.33 -8.62
CA GLY A 469 24.19 -1.22 -7.82
C GLY A 469 22.92 -1.71 -8.46
N TYR A 470 22.65 -1.44 -9.75
CA TYR A 470 21.56 -2.11 -10.47
C TYR A 470 21.79 -3.63 -10.48
N GLU A 471 20.72 -4.42 -10.55
CA GLU A 471 20.76 -5.90 -10.46
C GLU A 471 21.26 -6.44 -9.13
N TYR A 472 21.29 -5.63 -8.08
CA TYR A 472 21.61 -6.18 -6.77
C TYR A 472 20.44 -6.99 -6.23
N LEU A 473 20.76 -8.22 -5.80
CA LEU A 473 19.90 -9.07 -4.99
C LEU A 473 20.39 -9.01 -3.55
N SER A 474 19.53 -8.49 -2.69
CA SER A 474 19.73 -8.62 -1.25
C SER A 474 19.79 -10.13 -0.88
N PRO A 475 20.62 -10.54 0.07
CA PRO A 475 20.57 -11.90 0.62
C PRO A 475 19.32 -12.16 1.46
N SER A 476 18.53 -11.13 1.78
CA SER A 476 17.34 -11.24 2.62
C SER A 476 16.18 -11.91 1.89
N HIS A 477 15.61 -12.94 2.53
CA HIS A 477 14.41 -13.62 2.04
C HIS A 477 13.12 -13.05 2.61
N TRP A 478 13.16 -12.47 3.82
CA TRP A 478 11.97 -11.92 4.49
C TRP A 478 11.58 -10.59 3.84
N VAL A 479 10.77 -10.68 2.79
CA VAL A 479 10.19 -9.55 2.06
C VAL A 479 8.83 -9.98 1.53
N GLY A 480 7.78 -9.24 1.83
CA GLY A 480 6.41 -9.60 1.47
C GLY A 480 5.41 -9.09 2.49
N GLY A 481 4.29 -9.79 2.65
CA GLY A 481 3.23 -9.36 3.56
C GLY A 481 2.06 -10.31 3.62
N VAL A 482 1.03 -9.92 4.36
CA VAL A 482 -0.22 -10.63 4.57
C VAL A 482 -1.41 -9.73 4.20
N ILE A 483 -2.45 -10.34 3.64
CA ILE A 483 -3.73 -9.70 3.30
C ILE A 483 -4.80 -10.29 4.22
N LEU A 484 -5.68 -9.44 4.77
CA LEU A 484 -6.87 -9.83 5.53
C LEU A 484 -8.11 -9.18 4.94
N ASP A 485 -9.15 -9.98 4.68
CA ASP A 485 -10.47 -9.54 4.16
C ASP A 485 -10.37 -8.83 2.81
N GLU A 486 -9.32 -9.11 2.03
CA GLU A 486 -8.93 -8.39 0.81
C GLU A 486 -8.74 -6.87 0.99
N ALA A 487 -8.90 -6.33 2.20
CA ALA A 487 -8.98 -4.90 2.46
C ALA A 487 -7.79 -4.40 3.27
N TYR A 488 -7.33 -5.15 4.26
CA TYR A 488 -6.26 -4.75 5.19
C TYR A 488 -5.02 -5.60 4.98
N GLY A 489 -3.87 -5.13 5.47
CA GLY A 489 -2.67 -5.94 5.39
C GLY A 489 -1.50 -5.42 6.17
N ALA A 490 -0.47 -6.26 6.30
CA ALA A 490 0.83 -5.86 6.80
C ALA A 490 1.89 -6.28 5.78
N ALA A 491 2.94 -5.49 5.65
CA ALA A 491 4.06 -5.76 4.78
C ALA A 491 5.37 -5.52 5.54
N GLY A 492 6.46 -6.10 5.05
CA GLY A 492 7.78 -5.74 5.55
C GLY A 492 8.91 -6.17 4.64
N MET A 493 10.06 -5.56 4.89
CA MET A 493 11.32 -5.78 4.18
C MET A 493 12.46 -5.85 5.20
N GLU A 494 13.20 -6.96 5.20
CA GLU A 494 14.52 -7.02 5.82
C GLU A 494 15.53 -6.38 4.86
N LEU A 495 15.86 -5.12 5.12
CA LEU A 495 16.79 -4.32 4.34
C LEU A 495 18.22 -4.83 4.55
N ASP A 496 18.89 -5.11 3.44
CA ASP A 496 20.36 -5.23 3.32
C ASP A 496 20.74 -4.33 2.13
N ALA A 497 21.37 -3.19 2.40
CA ALA A 497 21.56 -2.16 1.39
C ALA A 497 22.80 -2.40 0.53
N TRP A 498 22.70 -2.12 -0.77
CA TRP A 498 23.81 -2.35 -1.69
C TRP A 498 25.05 -1.49 -1.39
N GLY A 499 26.22 -2.13 -1.35
CA GLY A 499 27.52 -1.45 -1.38
C GLY A 499 27.88 -0.71 -0.10
N ASN A 500 27.24 -1.05 1.02
CA ASN A 500 27.55 -0.60 2.38
C ASN A 500 27.03 -1.65 3.39
N THR A 501 27.13 -1.36 4.68
CA THR A 501 26.74 -2.27 5.78
C THR A 501 25.38 -1.94 6.41
N LEU A 502 24.61 -1.02 5.81
CA LEU A 502 23.28 -0.67 6.31
C LEU A 502 22.34 -1.87 6.22
N SER A 503 21.75 -2.21 7.36
CA SER A 503 20.68 -3.20 7.47
C SER A 503 19.57 -2.72 8.41
N GLY A 504 18.40 -3.35 8.35
CA GLY A 504 17.28 -3.05 9.26
C GLY A 504 15.97 -3.76 8.90
N ARG A 505 14.98 -3.67 9.79
CA ARG A 505 13.65 -4.26 9.63
C ARG A 505 12.64 -3.15 9.43
N LYS A 506 11.98 -3.14 8.27
CA LYS A 506 10.98 -2.14 7.90
C LYS A 506 9.64 -2.84 7.80
N SER A 507 8.63 -2.33 8.51
CA SER A 507 7.25 -2.82 8.43
C SER A 507 6.30 -1.70 8.05
N TRP A 508 5.24 -2.06 7.35
CA TRP A 508 4.10 -1.20 7.05
C TRP A 508 2.80 -1.91 7.43
N PHE A 509 1.93 -1.26 8.18
CA PHE A 509 0.60 -1.75 8.56
C PHE A 509 -0.45 -0.88 7.91
N LEU A 510 -1.36 -1.50 7.16
CA LEU A 510 -2.21 -0.88 6.15
C LEU A 510 -3.67 -1.09 6.57
N PHE A 511 -4.22 -0.11 7.29
CA PHE A 511 -5.55 -0.17 7.92
C PHE A 511 -6.62 0.50 7.06
N ASP A 512 -7.59 1.21 7.63
CA ASP A 512 -8.61 1.97 6.90
C ASP A 512 -8.07 3.34 6.44
N GLU A 513 -7.79 4.24 7.37
CA GLU A 513 -7.42 5.65 7.06
C GLU A 513 -5.95 5.96 7.35
N GLU A 514 -5.29 5.10 8.13
CA GLU A 514 -3.90 5.26 8.56
C GLU A 514 -2.95 4.21 7.98
N LEU A 515 -1.71 4.64 7.72
CA LEU A 515 -0.62 3.80 7.25
C LEU A 515 0.54 3.90 8.25
N VAL A 516 0.78 2.85 9.03
CA VAL A 516 1.82 2.86 10.07
C VAL A 516 3.12 2.27 9.54
N ALA A 517 4.22 3.02 9.61
CA ALA A 517 5.54 2.59 9.20
C ALA A 517 6.47 2.46 10.42
N LEU A 518 7.05 1.27 10.61
CA LEU A 518 7.98 0.98 11.69
C LEU A 518 9.36 0.59 11.14
N GLY A 519 10.40 1.02 11.84
CA GLY A 519 11.79 0.63 11.61
C GLY A 519 12.45 0.16 12.89
N ALA A 520 13.18 -0.95 12.85
CA ALA A 520 13.99 -1.44 13.98
C ALA A 520 15.26 -2.15 13.53
N GLY A 521 16.25 -2.24 14.41
CA GLY A 521 17.52 -2.88 14.09
C GLY A 521 18.32 -2.13 13.03
N ILE A 522 18.10 -0.82 12.89
CA ILE A 522 18.79 -0.02 11.89
C ILE A 522 20.24 0.13 12.34
N ALA A 523 21.14 -0.48 11.58
CA ALA A 523 22.55 -0.53 11.92
C ALA A 523 23.44 -0.30 10.70
N SER A 524 24.56 0.40 10.90
CA SER A 524 25.63 0.53 9.91
C SER A 524 26.97 0.74 10.61
N THR A 525 28.06 0.33 9.97
CA THR A 525 29.44 0.51 10.46
C THR A 525 30.28 1.43 9.57
N ASP A 526 29.66 2.05 8.57
CA ASP A 526 30.34 2.81 7.52
C ASP A 526 30.72 4.25 7.90
N ASN A 527 30.37 4.71 9.09
CA ASN A 527 30.62 6.06 9.59
C ASN A 527 30.05 7.17 8.67
N ARG A 528 28.90 6.90 8.05
CA ARG A 528 28.11 7.86 7.27
C ARG A 528 26.72 8.00 7.87
N PRO A 529 26.09 9.18 7.74
CA PRO A 529 24.71 9.36 8.17
C PRO A 529 23.76 8.36 7.51
N ILE A 530 22.93 7.74 8.34
CA ILE A 530 21.79 6.92 7.91
C ILE A 530 20.52 7.73 8.11
N VAL A 531 19.68 7.80 7.08
CA VAL A 531 18.43 8.57 7.13
C VAL A 531 17.25 7.71 6.73
N THR A 532 16.11 7.93 7.37
CA THR A 532 14.81 7.44 6.89
C THR A 532 14.01 8.62 6.35
N ASN A 533 13.57 8.49 5.09
CA ASN A 533 12.80 9.50 4.40
C ASN A 533 11.32 9.26 4.72
N VAL A 534 10.70 10.14 5.51
CA VAL A 534 9.26 10.07 5.80
C VAL A 534 8.49 10.57 4.58
N GLU A 535 8.91 11.70 4.01
CA GLU A 535 8.28 12.28 2.82
C GLU A 535 9.29 13.11 1.99
N HIS A 536 9.06 13.15 0.69
CA HIS A 536 9.66 14.07 -0.27
C HIS A 536 8.65 14.39 -1.39
N ARG A 537 7.64 15.19 -1.05
CA ARG A 537 6.48 15.50 -1.88
C ARG A 537 6.80 16.64 -2.84
N LYS A 538 6.70 16.41 -4.16
CA LYS A 538 6.56 17.47 -5.16
C LYS A 538 5.31 18.30 -4.86
N LEU A 539 5.47 19.63 -4.81
CA LEU A 539 4.37 20.58 -4.64
C LEU A 539 3.95 21.13 -6.01
N ALA A 540 2.67 21.40 -6.19
CA ALA A 540 2.15 21.97 -7.41
C ALA A 540 2.40 23.48 -7.50
N GLY A 541 2.34 24.01 -8.73
CA GLY A 541 2.45 25.44 -9.00
C GLY A 541 3.72 26.08 -8.40
N PRO A 542 3.60 27.19 -7.64
CA PRO A 542 4.76 27.89 -7.06
C PRO A 542 5.36 27.16 -5.84
N GLY A 543 4.76 26.07 -5.36
CA GLY A 543 5.26 25.30 -4.22
C GLY A 543 5.15 26.03 -2.87
N THR A 544 4.08 26.79 -2.69
CA THR A 544 3.83 27.61 -1.49
C THR A 544 2.88 26.96 -0.49
N SER A 545 2.48 25.71 -0.70
CA SER A 545 1.53 24.96 0.15
C SER A 545 1.99 25.00 1.61
N PRO A 546 1.13 25.34 2.58
CA PRO A 546 1.50 25.39 3.98
C PRO A 546 2.05 24.05 4.51
N PHE A 547 3.09 24.12 5.34
CA PHE A 547 3.62 22.99 6.09
C PHE A 547 3.69 23.36 7.57
N THR A 548 3.04 22.57 8.41
CA THR A 548 2.96 22.79 9.86
C THR A 548 3.52 21.61 10.63
N VAL A 549 4.11 21.88 11.79
CA VAL A 549 4.54 20.88 12.78
C VAL A 549 4.04 21.33 14.14
N ASP A 550 3.32 20.45 14.83
CA ASP A 550 2.69 20.71 16.13
C ASP A 550 1.88 22.04 16.16
N GLY A 551 1.10 22.28 15.10
CA GLY A 551 0.24 23.46 14.95
C GLY A 551 0.97 24.76 14.61
N ALA A 552 2.30 24.77 14.57
CA ALA A 552 3.10 25.91 14.18
C ALA A 552 3.58 25.81 12.72
N ALA A 553 3.69 26.94 12.01
CA ALA A 553 4.35 26.97 10.72
C ALA A 553 5.84 26.64 10.91
N ALA A 554 6.27 25.47 10.44
CA ALA A 554 7.61 24.94 10.71
C ALA A 554 8.67 25.44 9.73
N LEU A 555 8.25 25.95 8.56
CA LEU A 555 9.13 26.48 7.53
C LEU A 555 8.50 27.72 6.90
N THR A 556 9.33 28.60 6.35
CA THR A 556 8.84 29.61 5.39
C THR A 556 8.32 28.92 4.13
N THR A 557 7.39 29.56 3.41
CA THR A 557 6.90 29.01 2.13
C THR A 557 7.94 29.05 1.01
N ALA A 558 9.07 29.74 1.22
CA ALA A 558 10.16 29.83 0.26
C ALA A 558 11.14 28.64 0.41
N PRO A 559 11.73 28.15 -0.70
CA PRO A 559 12.82 27.19 -0.64
C PRO A 559 14.02 27.69 0.19
N GLY A 560 14.63 26.79 0.97
CA GLY A 560 15.67 27.16 1.92
C GLY A 560 16.51 25.99 2.43
N ALA A 561 17.33 26.29 3.44
CA ALA A 561 18.12 25.28 4.15
C ALA A 561 17.20 24.33 4.92
N ALA A 562 17.73 23.15 5.26
CA ALA A 562 17.03 22.23 6.15
C ALA A 562 16.98 22.82 7.57
N GLU A 563 15.86 22.59 8.25
CA GLU A 563 15.66 22.97 9.65
C GLU A 563 15.42 21.70 10.48
N THR A 564 15.86 21.71 11.73
CA THR A 564 15.63 20.61 12.67
C THR A 564 14.51 20.98 13.63
N VAL A 565 13.47 20.17 13.68
CA VAL A 565 12.39 20.28 14.65
C VAL A 565 12.48 19.10 15.60
N THR A 566 12.68 19.36 16.89
CA THR A 566 12.91 18.32 17.89
C THR A 566 11.61 17.92 18.60
N GLY A 567 11.44 16.63 18.87
CA GLY A 567 10.30 16.11 19.63
C GLY A 567 8.93 16.32 18.98
N ALA A 568 8.89 16.44 17.65
CA ALA A 568 7.66 16.64 16.89
C ALA A 568 6.68 15.49 17.13
N GLN A 569 5.41 15.82 17.39
CA GLN A 569 4.35 14.83 17.59
C GLN A 569 3.55 14.61 16.31
N TRP A 570 3.31 15.67 15.56
CA TRP A 570 2.64 15.58 14.27
C TRP A 570 3.05 16.70 13.32
N ALA A 571 2.83 16.46 12.03
CA ALA A 571 3.00 17.44 10.97
C ALA A 571 1.84 17.37 9.99
N HIS A 572 1.64 18.43 9.22
CA HIS A 572 0.66 18.47 8.14
C HIS A 572 1.21 19.25 6.95
N LEU A 573 1.04 18.67 5.76
CA LEU A 573 1.27 19.31 4.48
C LEU A 573 -0.08 19.53 3.81
N ALA A 574 -0.45 20.79 3.60
CA ALA A 574 -1.62 21.16 2.84
C ALA A 574 -1.45 20.74 1.37
N GLY A 575 -2.50 20.15 0.81
CA GLY A 575 -2.60 19.83 -0.59
C GLY A 575 -2.87 21.06 -1.45
N ASP A 576 -2.36 21.09 -2.67
CA ASP A 576 -2.71 22.13 -3.64
C ASP A 576 -4.08 21.87 -4.29
N MET A 577 -4.59 20.65 -4.18
CA MET A 577 -5.91 20.23 -4.63
C MET A 577 -6.75 19.73 -3.44
N PRO A 578 -8.08 19.93 -3.43
CA PRO A 578 -8.94 19.29 -2.43
C PRO A 578 -8.73 17.77 -2.43
N GLY A 579 -8.64 17.16 -1.25
CA GLY A 579 -8.39 15.71 -1.11
C GLY A 579 -6.92 15.30 -1.22
N SER A 580 -5.99 16.26 -1.36
CA SER A 580 -4.54 15.96 -1.45
C SER A 580 -3.72 16.37 -0.24
N ASP A 581 -4.36 16.72 0.88
CA ASP A 581 -3.71 16.95 2.18
C ASP A 581 -3.04 15.67 2.70
N ILE A 582 -1.99 15.84 3.50
CA ILE A 582 -1.29 14.71 4.13
C ILE A 582 -0.91 15.09 5.57
N GLY A 583 -1.45 14.37 6.53
CA GLY A 583 -1.00 14.37 7.92
C GLY A 583 0.10 13.35 8.18
N TYR A 584 0.95 13.64 9.16
CA TYR A 584 2.01 12.75 9.64
C TYR A 584 1.96 12.73 11.16
N TYR A 585 1.88 11.56 11.78
CA TYR A 585 1.92 11.40 13.23
C TYR A 585 3.14 10.59 13.66
N PHE A 586 3.77 10.97 14.75
CA PHE A 586 5.00 10.37 15.28
C PHE A 586 4.73 9.83 16.70
N PRO A 587 4.37 8.54 16.85
CA PRO A 587 3.88 7.98 18.12
C PRO A 587 4.82 8.14 19.31
N ASP A 588 6.13 8.03 19.08
CA ASP A 588 7.15 8.16 20.11
C ASP A 588 7.74 9.59 20.18
N GLY A 589 7.19 10.53 19.41
CA GLY A 589 7.85 11.77 19.02
C GLY A 589 9.04 11.53 18.08
N ALA A 590 9.43 12.54 17.30
CA ALA A 590 10.59 12.44 16.42
C ALA A 590 11.37 13.75 16.28
N ASP A 591 12.69 13.62 16.14
CA ASP A 591 13.55 14.71 15.67
C ASP A 591 13.56 14.71 14.14
N LEU A 592 12.91 15.72 13.56
CA LEU A 592 12.69 15.83 12.12
C LEU A 592 13.68 16.80 11.50
N GLU A 593 14.29 16.37 10.41
CA GLU A 593 14.88 17.28 9.44
C GLU A 593 13.84 17.62 8.37
N VAL A 594 13.38 18.87 8.35
CA VAL A 594 12.36 19.37 7.42
C VAL A 594 12.99 20.35 6.44
N GLN A 595 12.57 20.28 5.17
CA GLN A 595 13.14 21.18 4.15
C GLN A 595 12.20 21.42 2.99
N ARG A 596 12.07 22.69 2.57
CA ARG A 596 11.51 23.08 1.28
C ARG A 596 12.63 23.35 0.29
N THR A 597 12.61 22.72 -0.88
CA THR A 597 13.67 22.84 -1.89
C THR A 597 13.12 23.11 -3.27
N LEU A 598 13.76 24.02 -4.02
CA LEU A 598 13.63 24.09 -5.47
C LEU A 598 14.69 23.16 -6.06
N ARG A 599 14.26 22.15 -6.80
CA ARG A 599 15.16 21.19 -7.44
C ARG A 599 15.13 21.39 -8.93
N GLU A 600 16.32 21.56 -9.51
CA GLU A 600 16.53 21.63 -10.95
C GLU A 600 17.16 20.32 -11.45
N GLY A 601 16.68 19.83 -12.59
CA GLY A 601 17.21 18.65 -13.24
C GLY A 601 16.85 18.61 -14.72
N SER A 602 17.15 17.50 -15.37
CA SER A 602 16.68 17.23 -16.74
C SER A 602 16.57 15.74 -16.96
N TRP A 603 15.71 15.33 -17.88
CA TRP A 603 15.53 13.92 -18.24
C TRP A 603 16.84 13.28 -18.72
N ARG A 604 17.73 14.04 -19.38
CA ARG A 604 19.08 13.56 -19.76
C ARG A 604 19.87 13.01 -18.58
N GLN A 605 19.71 13.57 -17.38
CA GLN A 605 20.47 13.17 -16.19
C GLN A 605 20.09 11.77 -15.67
N ILE A 606 18.90 11.29 -16.01
CA ILE A 606 18.41 9.96 -15.61
C ILE A 606 18.24 9.01 -16.80
N ASN A 607 18.23 9.53 -18.03
CA ASN A 607 18.12 8.76 -19.26
C ASN A 607 19.00 9.38 -20.35
N ALA A 608 20.00 8.64 -20.83
CA ALA A 608 21.00 9.10 -21.79
C ALA A 608 20.40 9.60 -23.11
N THR A 609 19.15 9.25 -23.45
CA THR A 609 18.44 9.72 -24.65
C THR A 609 17.41 10.83 -24.37
N GLY A 610 17.15 11.14 -23.09
CA GLY A 610 16.17 12.16 -22.67
C GLY A 610 16.58 13.59 -23.03
N PRO A 611 15.62 14.54 -23.06
CA PRO A 611 15.89 15.94 -23.33
C PRO A 611 16.79 16.58 -22.26
N GLU A 612 17.63 17.52 -22.70
CA GLU A 612 18.56 18.28 -21.85
C GLU A 612 17.94 19.53 -21.23
N THR A 613 16.74 19.91 -21.68
CA THR A 613 16.02 21.09 -21.18
C THR A 613 15.98 21.08 -19.64
N PRO A 614 16.49 22.12 -18.98
CA PRO A 614 16.39 22.26 -17.53
C PRO A 614 14.92 22.36 -17.10
N ILE A 615 14.59 21.65 -16.02
CA ILE A 615 13.26 21.59 -15.43
C ILE A 615 13.41 21.80 -13.95
N SER A 616 12.51 22.59 -13.35
CA SER A 616 12.53 22.85 -11.91
C SER A 616 11.19 22.56 -11.26
N ARG A 617 11.21 21.91 -10.09
CA ARG A 617 10.03 21.63 -9.25
C ARG A 617 10.36 21.88 -7.78
N VAL A 618 9.35 22.26 -7.00
CA VAL A 618 9.50 22.50 -5.56
C VAL A 618 9.09 21.25 -4.79
N TYR A 619 9.83 20.91 -3.74
CA TYR A 619 9.58 19.74 -2.90
C TYR A 619 9.53 20.10 -1.41
N GLN A 620 8.61 19.50 -0.67
CA GLN A 620 8.60 19.45 0.79
C GLN A 620 9.20 18.11 1.24
N SER A 621 10.18 18.14 2.14
CA SER A 621 10.85 16.94 2.67
C SER A 621 10.69 16.83 4.18
N ILE A 622 10.58 15.61 4.67
CA ILE A 622 10.62 15.24 6.10
C ILE A 622 11.51 14.00 6.23
N ARG A 623 12.55 14.07 7.07
CA ARG A 623 13.50 12.96 7.29
C ARG A 623 13.79 12.77 8.77
N ILE A 624 14.04 11.53 9.15
CA ILE A 624 14.58 11.14 10.45
C ILE A 624 16.05 10.79 10.25
N ASN A 625 16.95 11.42 11.00
CA ASN A 625 18.38 11.18 10.92
C ASN A 625 18.84 10.28 12.07
N HIS A 626 19.32 9.09 11.74
CA HIS A 626 19.80 8.09 12.71
C HIS A 626 21.27 8.32 13.11
N GLY A 627 21.90 9.36 12.57
CA GLY A 627 23.30 9.69 12.80
C GLY A 627 24.26 8.77 12.04
N PRO A 628 25.58 8.97 12.25
CA PRO A 628 26.61 8.11 11.67
C PRO A 628 26.74 6.79 12.46
N SER A 629 26.84 5.67 11.73
CA SER A 629 26.99 4.33 12.31
C SER A 629 25.99 4.00 13.44
N PRO A 630 24.66 4.10 13.18
CA PRO A 630 23.68 3.72 14.18
C PRO A 630 23.85 2.26 14.62
N VAL A 631 23.45 1.98 15.85
CA VAL A 631 23.38 0.63 16.41
C VAL A 631 21.99 0.44 16.96
N ASP A 632 21.22 -0.47 16.35
CA ASP A 632 19.85 -0.79 16.75
C ASP A 632 18.92 0.43 16.81
N ALA A 633 19.09 1.37 15.87
CA ALA A 633 18.22 2.53 15.77
C ALA A 633 16.82 2.13 15.28
N THR A 634 15.83 2.96 15.59
CA THR A 634 14.41 2.72 15.29
C THR A 634 13.76 3.98 14.71
N TYR A 635 12.62 3.81 14.04
CA TYR A 635 11.70 4.90 13.74
C TYR A 635 10.25 4.40 13.84
N SER A 636 9.33 5.33 14.04
CA SER A 636 7.88 5.11 13.96
C SER A 636 7.21 6.36 13.39
N TYR A 637 6.34 6.19 12.40
CA TYR A 637 5.46 7.26 11.91
C TYR A 637 4.17 6.68 11.31
N VAL A 638 3.13 7.51 11.24
CA VAL A 638 1.84 7.20 10.63
C VAL A 638 1.55 8.24 9.56
N LEU A 639 1.25 7.79 8.34
CA LEU A 639 0.71 8.66 7.29
C LEU A 639 -0.82 8.70 7.41
N LEU A 640 -1.37 9.90 7.29
CA LEU A 640 -2.81 10.20 7.39
C LEU A 640 -3.26 10.94 6.11
N PRO A 641 -3.46 10.23 4.99
CA PRO A 641 -3.85 10.84 3.73
C PRO A 641 -5.22 11.53 3.83
N GLY A 642 -5.35 12.71 3.24
CA GLY A 642 -6.62 13.44 3.13
C GLY A 642 -7.04 14.20 4.38
N LEU A 643 -6.41 13.97 5.55
CA LEU A 643 -6.76 14.69 6.78
C LEU A 643 -6.24 16.13 6.74
N SER A 644 -7.12 17.07 7.10
CA SER A 644 -6.75 18.47 7.34
C SER A 644 -5.81 18.62 8.54
N SER A 645 -5.19 19.80 8.68
CA SER A 645 -4.32 20.11 9.82
C SER A 645 -5.01 19.89 11.18
N ALA A 646 -6.28 20.29 11.30
CA ALA A 646 -7.05 20.12 12.54
C ALA A 646 -7.41 18.65 12.82
N GLU A 647 -7.67 17.85 11.78
CA GLU A 647 -7.94 16.42 11.92
C GLU A 647 -6.66 15.65 12.26
N ALA A 648 -5.51 16.01 11.67
CA ALA A 648 -4.21 15.46 12.04
C ALA A 648 -3.84 15.78 13.50
N GLU A 649 -4.10 17.01 13.96
CA GLU A 649 -3.94 17.38 15.37
C GLU A 649 -4.85 16.56 16.29
N ALA A 650 -6.13 16.40 15.91
CA ALA A 650 -7.09 15.61 16.67
C ALA A 650 -6.69 14.13 16.74
N TYR A 651 -6.18 13.56 15.64
CA TYR A 651 -5.63 12.21 15.61
C TYR A 651 -4.44 12.09 16.56
N ALA A 652 -3.49 13.03 16.51
CA ALA A 652 -2.31 13.01 17.38
C ALA A 652 -2.66 13.10 18.88
N ALA A 653 -3.76 13.80 19.22
CA ALA A 653 -4.25 13.89 20.59
C ALA A 653 -4.95 12.62 21.09
N ASN A 654 -5.51 11.81 20.20
CA ASN A 654 -6.21 10.57 20.53
C ASN A 654 -6.06 9.54 19.39
N PRO A 655 -4.86 8.95 19.24
CA PRO A 655 -4.55 8.08 18.11
C PRO A 655 -5.35 6.77 18.18
N SER A 656 -5.88 6.33 17.04
CA SER A 656 -6.50 5.00 16.89
C SER A 656 -5.48 3.88 16.74
N THR A 657 -4.18 4.19 16.63
CA THR A 657 -3.10 3.22 16.46
C THR A 657 -2.20 3.13 17.69
N THR A 658 -1.96 1.91 18.15
CA THR A 658 -1.03 1.58 19.24
C THR A 658 0.12 0.72 18.72
N ILE A 659 1.36 1.17 18.90
CA ILE A 659 2.54 0.31 18.67
C ILE A 659 2.66 -0.64 19.84
N LEU A 660 2.54 -1.94 19.57
CA LEU A 660 2.63 -2.98 20.58
C LEU A 660 4.08 -3.39 20.83
N VAL A 661 4.87 -3.44 19.77
CA VAL A 661 6.32 -3.73 19.81
C VAL A 661 6.99 -3.25 18.53
N ASN A 662 8.20 -2.70 18.65
CA ASN A 662 9.03 -2.32 17.51
C ASN A 662 10.48 -2.75 17.76
N THR A 663 10.80 -4.02 17.48
CA THR A 663 12.12 -4.61 17.74
C THR A 663 12.63 -5.33 16.50
N PRO A 664 13.95 -5.65 16.44
CA PRO A 664 14.50 -6.48 15.37
C PRO A 664 13.89 -7.89 15.26
N ALA A 665 13.28 -8.39 16.34
CA ALA A 665 12.70 -9.73 16.39
C ALA A 665 11.22 -9.74 15.97
N VAL A 666 10.47 -8.70 16.35
CA VAL A 666 9.04 -8.56 16.05
C VAL A 666 8.64 -7.09 15.99
N GLN A 667 7.79 -6.75 15.02
CA GLN A 667 7.13 -5.45 14.91
C GLN A 667 5.61 -5.69 14.86
N ALA A 668 4.83 -5.02 15.71
CA ALA A 668 3.39 -5.18 15.73
C ALA A 668 2.66 -3.90 16.13
N VAL A 669 1.49 -3.70 15.51
CA VAL A 669 0.63 -2.53 15.68
C VAL A 669 -0.82 -2.99 15.83
N ARG A 670 -1.57 -2.32 16.70
CA ARG A 670 -3.02 -2.46 16.82
C ARG A 670 -3.71 -1.19 16.34
N GLN A 671 -4.77 -1.35 15.56
CA GLN A 671 -5.76 -0.32 15.28
C GLN A 671 -6.97 -0.58 16.19
N GLU A 672 -7.22 0.32 17.13
CA GLU A 672 -8.13 0.14 18.26
C GLU A 672 -9.60 0.18 17.83
N THR A 673 -9.97 0.99 16.85
CA THR A 673 -11.37 1.11 16.39
C THR A 673 -11.81 -0.11 15.58
N LEU A 674 -10.95 -0.57 14.67
CA LEU A 674 -11.10 -1.77 13.84
C LEU A 674 -10.90 -3.06 14.64
N GLN A 675 -10.31 -2.96 15.83
CA GLN A 675 -9.83 -4.10 16.62
C GLN A 675 -8.95 -5.03 15.77
N ALA A 676 -8.08 -4.43 14.95
CA ALA A 676 -7.19 -5.13 14.04
C ALA A 676 -5.76 -5.10 14.59
N THR A 677 -5.08 -6.24 14.65
CA THR A 677 -3.66 -6.33 15.07
C THR A 677 -2.84 -6.97 13.98
N GLY A 678 -1.84 -6.26 13.47
CA GLY A 678 -0.83 -6.77 12.54
C GLY A 678 0.49 -7.03 13.26
N ALA A 679 1.18 -8.12 12.91
CA ALA A 679 2.48 -8.49 13.47
C ALA A 679 3.38 -9.14 12.41
N ASN A 680 4.62 -8.66 12.32
CA ASN A 680 5.68 -9.21 11.49
C ASN A 680 6.75 -9.84 12.41
N PHE A 681 6.92 -11.15 12.30
CA PHE A 681 7.89 -11.95 13.05
C PHE A 681 9.12 -12.22 12.19
N TRP A 682 10.26 -11.69 12.61
CA TRP A 682 11.49 -11.65 11.81
C TRP A 682 12.41 -12.84 12.05
N THR A 683 12.28 -13.55 13.17
CA THR A 683 13.20 -14.63 13.55
C THR A 683 12.65 -16.01 13.20
N THR A 684 13.55 -16.95 12.93
CA THR A 684 13.18 -18.35 12.66
C THR A 684 12.55 -19.06 13.85
N ALA A 685 12.75 -18.55 15.07
CA ALA A 685 12.08 -19.03 16.28
C ALA A 685 10.69 -18.40 16.48
N GLY A 686 10.29 -17.47 15.60
CA GLY A 686 9.06 -16.72 15.71
C GLY A 686 9.08 -15.72 16.87
N GLY A 687 8.02 -15.68 17.66
CA GLY A 687 7.87 -14.74 18.77
C GLY A 687 6.42 -14.57 19.21
N THR A 688 6.17 -13.64 20.14
CA THR A 688 4.82 -13.27 20.59
C THR A 688 4.64 -11.77 20.63
N ALA A 689 3.55 -11.26 20.07
CA ALA A 689 3.17 -9.85 20.12
C ALA A 689 1.66 -9.70 19.94
N GLY A 690 1.03 -8.83 20.73
CA GLY A 690 -0.38 -8.46 20.55
C GLY A 690 -1.39 -9.60 20.70
N GLY A 691 -1.06 -10.62 21.49
CA GLY A 691 -1.89 -11.82 21.64
C GLY A 691 -1.74 -12.84 20.51
N ILE A 692 -0.74 -12.67 19.65
CA ILE A 692 -0.39 -13.56 18.54
C ILE A 692 0.98 -14.16 18.83
N THR A 693 1.10 -15.48 18.80
CA THR A 693 2.36 -16.22 18.85
C THR A 693 2.57 -16.93 17.52
N SER A 694 3.76 -16.78 16.93
CA SER A 694 4.18 -17.53 15.74
C SER A 694 5.35 -18.45 16.09
N SER A 695 5.37 -19.66 15.51
CA SER A 695 6.49 -20.59 15.63
C SER A 695 7.69 -20.26 14.73
N GLY A 696 7.56 -19.28 13.83
CA GLY A 696 8.59 -18.93 12.87
C GLY A 696 8.40 -17.56 12.23
N GLN A 697 9.16 -17.31 11.17
CA GLN A 697 9.06 -16.09 10.37
C GLN A 697 7.69 -16.02 9.71
N ALA A 698 6.94 -14.95 9.96
CA ALA A 698 5.57 -14.83 9.48
C ALA A 698 5.12 -13.36 9.43
N SER A 699 4.21 -13.06 8.51
CA SER A 699 3.37 -11.87 8.59
C SER A 699 1.96 -12.32 8.95
N VAL A 700 1.39 -11.74 10.02
CA VAL A 700 0.09 -12.14 10.58
C VAL A 700 -0.75 -10.90 10.79
N MET A 701 -2.04 -10.98 10.44
CA MET A 701 -3.01 -9.95 10.80
C MET A 701 -4.27 -10.60 11.37
N THR A 702 -4.80 -10.01 12.44
CA THR A 702 -6.06 -10.43 13.07
C THR A 702 -7.03 -9.26 13.11
N ARG A 703 -8.32 -9.55 13.13
CA ARG A 703 -9.37 -8.55 13.34
C ARG A 703 -10.53 -9.16 14.10
N VAL A 704 -11.03 -8.44 15.11
CA VAL A 704 -12.23 -8.83 15.86
C VAL A 704 -13.41 -7.93 15.47
N SER A 705 -14.53 -8.53 15.10
CA SER A 705 -15.79 -7.82 14.87
C SER A 705 -16.93 -8.57 15.56
N GLY A 706 -17.49 -7.99 16.61
CA GLY A 706 -18.50 -8.66 17.44
C GLY A 706 -17.92 -9.93 18.11
N ASP A 707 -18.52 -11.09 17.82
CA ASP A 707 -18.04 -12.40 18.27
C ASP A 707 -17.18 -13.13 17.23
N GLU A 708 -16.82 -12.48 16.12
CA GLU A 708 -16.01 -13.07 15.05
C GLU A 708 -14.56 -12.57 15.12
N LEU A 709 -13.62 -13.51 15.19
CA LEU A 709 -12.19 -13.27 15.03
C LEU A 709 -11.77 -13.78 13.65
N ARG A 710 -11.24 -12.88 12.83
CA ARG A 710 -10.58 -13.23 11.58
C ARG A 710 -9.07 -13.18 11.76
N ILE A 711 -8.38 -14.07 11.07
CA ILE A 711 -6.92 -14.14 11.03
C ILE A 711 -6.45 -14.44 9.62
N ALA A 712 -5.37 -13.79 9.21
CA ALA A 712 -4.60 -14.09 8.02
C ALA A 712 -3.13 -14.34 8.39
N VAL A 713 -2.49 -15.29 7.70
CA VAL A 713 -1.10 -15.70 7.92
C VAL A 713 -0.41 -15.88 6.57
N ALA A 714 0.81 -15.37 6.43
CA ALA A 714 1.67 -15.61 5.27
C ALA A 714 3.11 -15.91 5.71
N ASP A 715 3.86 -16.63 4.86
CA ASP A 715 5.33 -16.73 4.92
C ASP A 715 5.98 -15.81 3.87
N PRO A 716 6.45 -14.61 4.26
CA PRO A 716 7.13 -13.70 3.34
C PRO A 716 8.49 -14.22 2.85
N THR A 717 9.08 -15.21 3.53
CA THR A 717 10.37 -15.77 3.10
C THR A 717 10.23 -16.60 1.83
N GLN A 718 9.06 -17.23 1.65
CA GLN A 718 8.78 -18.25 0.63
C GLN A 718 9.74 -19.44 0.71
N GLN A 719 10.35 -19.68 1.89
CA GLN A 719 11.34 -20.74 2.10
C GLN A 719 10.88 -21.78 3.11
N ALA A 720 9.80 -21.53 3.86
CA ALA A 720 9.29 -22.50 4.83
C ALA A 720 9.01 -23.86 4.15
N GLN A 721 9.54 -24.92 4.76
CA GLN A 721 9.42 -26.30 4.27
C GLN A 721 8.36 -27.11 5.03
N ASP A 722 7.71 -26.50 6.01
CA ASP A 722 6.72 -27.11 6.89
C ASP A 722 5.68 -26.07 7.32
N TYR A 723 4.70 -26.48 8.13
CA TYR A 723 3.66 -25.59 8.65
C TYR A 723 4.20 -24.51 9.60
N LEU A 724 3.55 -23.36 9.60
CA LEU A 724 3.64 -22.39 10.68
C LEU A 724 2.58 -22.71 11.73
N VAL A 725 2.97 -22.75 13.01
CA VAL A 725 2.02 -22.82 14.13
C VAL A 725 1.76 -21.42 14.61
N ILE A 726 0.49 -21.01 14.54
CA ILE A 726 0.02 -19.74 15.09
C ILE A 726 -0.85 -20.03 16.30
N GLU A 727 -0.58 -19.35 17.40
CA GLU A 727 -1.37 -19.41 18.62
C GLU A 727 -1.93 -18.03 18.96
N LEU A 728 -3.22 -17.98 19.27
CA LEU A 728 -3.92 -16.75 19.65
C LEU A 728 -4.39 -16.87 21.09
N GLU A 729 -4.11 -15.85 21.90
CA GLU A 729 -4.46 -15.83 23.32
C GLU A 729 -5.98 -15.93 23.55
N GLN A 730 -6.78 -15.44 22.60
CA GLN A 730 -8.23 -15.48 22.71
C GLN A 730 -8.77 -16.88 22.41
N PRO A 731 -9.60 -17.48 23.30
CA PRO A 731 -10.28 -18.72 23.01
C PRO A 731 -11.40 -18.51 21.97
N ALA A 732 -11.64 -19.52 21.15
CA ALA A 732 -12.76 -19.61 20.24
C ALA A 732 -13.74 -20.72 20.67
N GLN A 733 -15.01 -20.55 20.31
CA GLN A 733 -16.04 -21.57 20.46
C GLN A 733 -16.07 -22.54 19.28
N SER A 734 -15.88 -22.03 18.06
CA SER A 734 -16.00 -22.81 16.83
C SER A 734 -15.29 -22.16 15.65
N VAL A 735 -14.99 -22.95 14.62
CA VAL A 735 -14.50 -22.46 13.33
C VAL A 735 -15.69 -22.06 12.45
N ILE A 736 -15.64 -20.88 11.84
CA ILE A 736 -16.63 -20.40 10.85
C ILE A 736 -16.19 -20.82 9.45
N SER A 737 -14.95 -20.50 9.09
CA SER A 737 -14.35 -20.85 7.79
C SER A 737 -12.83 -20.88 7.86
N THR A 738 -12.21 -21.59 6.92
CA THR A 738 -10.75 -21.68 6.75
C THR A 738 -10.41 -21.76 5.27
N SER A 739 -9.33 -21.09 4.86
CA SER A 739 -8.67 -21.37 3.58
C SER A 739 -8.18 -22.83 3.53
N SER A 740 -8.01 -23.35 2.32
CA SER A 740 -7.32 -24.62 2.13
C SER A 740 -5.89 -24.51 2.70
N GLY A 741 -5.43 -25.51 3.45
CA GLY A 741 -4.11 -25.50 4.11
C GLY A 741 -4.09 -24.93 5.52
N VAL A 742 -5.22 -24.42 6.03
CA VAL A 742 -5.35 -23.99 7.44
C VAL A 742 -6.07 -25.05 8.27
N TYR A 743 -5.44 -25.49 9.35
CA TYR A 743 -5.96 -26.50 10.25
C TYR A 743 -6.01 -25.94 11.69
N VAL A 744 -7.22 -25.73 12.21
CA VAL A 744 -7.41 -25.31 13.61
C VAL A 744 -7.29 -26.54 14.50
N THR A 745 -6.19 -26.64 15.25
CA THR A 745 -5.86 -27.81 16.09
C THR A 745 -6.36 -27.66 17.52
N ARG A 746 -6.57 -26.42 17.97
CA ARG A 746 -7.10 -26.11 19.31
C ARG A 746 -7.96 -24.85 19.25
N LEU A 747 -9.07 -24.84 19.98
CA LEU A 747 -9.94 -23.66 20.12
C LEU A 747 -9.85 -23.02 21.52
N SER A 748 -9.45 -23.78 22.55
CA SER A 748 -9.43 -23.34 23.95
C SER A 748 -8.36 -24.11 24.74
N PRO A 749 -7.71 -23.51 25.77
CA PRO A 749 -7.92 -22.17 26.32
C PRO A 749 -7.37 -21.04 25.44
N THR A 750 -6.54 -21.39 24.47
CA THR A 750 -6.04 -20.53 23.39
C THR A 750 -6.35 -21.21 22.06
N VAL A 751 -6.52 -20.42 21.00
CA VAL A 751 -6.65 -20.96 19.65
C VAL A 751 -5.26 -21.35 19.14
N GLN A 752 -5.16 -22.48 18.45
CA GLN A 752 -3.96 -22.88 17.72
C GLN A 752 -4.34 -23.28 16.29
N LEU A 753 -3.60 -22.74 15.32
CA LEU A 753 -3.72 -23.03 13.90
C LEU A 753 -2.39 -23.57 13.38
N HIS A 754 -2.46 -24.56 12.50
CA HIS A 754 -1.35 -24.98 11.66
C HIS A 754 -1.64 -24.49 10.24
N VAL A 755 -0.73 -23.71 9.67
CA VAL A 755 -0.86 -23.14 8.33
C VAL A 755 0.20 -23.76 7.43
N ASP A 756 -0.22 -24.54 6.45
CA ASP A 756 0.67 -25.15 5.45
C ASP A 756 1.13 -24.09 4.44
N VAL A 757 2.32 -23.55 4.68
CA VAL A 757 2.94 -22.54 3.83
C VAL A 757 3.96 -23.13 2.85
N GLN A 758 4.09 -24.47 2.78
CA GLN A 758 5.07 -25.10 1.92
C GLN A 758 4.76 -24.82 0.45
N GLY A 759 5.67 -24.13 -0.24
CA GLY A 759 5.49 -23.78 -1.65
C GLY A 759 4.39 -22.74 -1.91
N ALA A 760 3.86 -22.10 -0.85
CA ALA A 760 2.78 -21.10 -0.93
C ALA A 760 3.21 -19.78 -1.59
N ARG A 761 4.53 -19.55 -1.74
CA ARG A 761 5.09 -18.38 -2.47
C ARG A 761 4.57 -17.03 -1.95
N GLY A 762 4.37 -16.91 -0.64
CA GLY A 762 3.91 -15.69 0.01
C GLY A 762 2.40 -15.45 -0.07
N GLU A 763 1.61 -16.46 -0.46
CA GLU A 763 0.15 -16.42 -0.36
C GLU A 763 -0.31 -16.23 1.10
N SER A 764 -1.43 -15.51 1.28
CA SER A 764 -2.08 -15.33 2.58
C SER A 764 -3.17 -16.38 2.78
N PHE A 765 -3.16 -16.99 3.95
CA PHE A 765 -4.13 -18.00 4.37
C PHE A 765 -5.02 -17.44 5.47
N GLU A 766 -6.34 -17.54 5.31
CA GLU A 766 -7.30 -16.95 6.24
C GLU A 766 -8.09 -17.99 7.03
N ALA A 767 -8.52 -17.61 8.23
CA ALA A 767 -9.55 -18.29 8.99
C ALA A 767 -10.47 -17.31 9.70
N ALA A 768 -11.74 -17.65 9.79
CA ALA A 768 -12.73 -16.97 10.62
C ALA A 768 -13.19 -17.90 11.72
N LEU A 769 -13.18 -17.41 12.95
CA LEU A 769 -13.49 -18.15 14.17
C LEU A 769 -14.58 -17.39 14.94
N ARG A 770 -15.51 -18.14 15.54
CA ARG A 770 -16.41 -17.56 16.54
C ARG A 770 -15.68 -17.58 17.87
N LEU A 771 -15.41 -16.41 18.44
CA LEU A 771 -14.83 -16.26 19.76
C LEU A 771 -15.68 -16.97 20.80
N ALA A 772 -15.02 -17.54 21.81
CA ALA A 772 -15.75 -18.02 22.96
C ALA A 772 -16.40 -16.80 23.64
N PRO A 773 -17.66 -16.88 24.07
CA PRO A 773 -18.18 -15.86 24.96
C PRO A 773 -17.18 -15.77 26.13
N PRO A 774 -16.80 -14.56 26.57
CA PRO A 774 -15.94 -14.42 27.72
C PRO A 774 -16.52 -15.32 28.82
N PRO A 775 -15.68 -16.08 29.54
CA PRO A 775 -16.17 -16.97 30.59
C PRO A 775 -17.16 -16.18 31.40
N ALA A 776 -18.35 -16.75 31.64
CA ALA A 776 -19.34 -16.11 32.50
C ALA A 776 -18.59 -15.79 33.79
N SER A 777 -18.22 -14.52 33.94
CA SER A 777 -17.66 -14.07 35.18
C SER A 777 -18.72 -14.41 36.21
N PRO A 778 -18.34 -14.86 37.43
CA PRO A 778 -19.26 -14.81 38.56
C PRO A 778 -19.93 -13.42 38.68
N ASP A 779 -19.35 -12.41 38.05
CA ASP A 779 -19.85 -11.07 37.89
C ASP A 779 -20.32 -10.82 36.45
N SER A 780 -21.63 -10.98 36.21
CA SER A 780 -22.31 -9.93 35.44
C SER A 780 -21.83 -8.60 36.01
N LEU A 781 -21.06 -7.81 35.26
CA LEU A 781 -20.64 -6.48 35.70
C LEU A 781 -21.89 -5.81 36.27
N PRO A 782 -21.94 -5.52 37.58
CA PRO A 782 -23.13 -4.92 38.15
C PRO A 782 -23.35 -3.60 37.44
N ASP A 783 -24.63 -3.27 37.26
CA ASP A 783 -25.10 -1.94 36.91
C ASP A 783 -24.13 -0.88 37.47
N ARG A 784 -23.35 -0.24 36.58
CA ARG A 784 -22.30 0.71 36.96
C ARG A 784 -22.88 2.07 37.39
N SER A 785 -24.21 2.22 37.40
CA SER A 785 -24.88 3.47 37.77
C SER A 785 -24.62 3.90 39.22
N ASP A 786 -24.16 2.98 40.08
CA ASP A 786 -23.82 3.26 41.48
C ASP A 786 -22.31 3.48 41.72
N TRP A 787 -21.44 3.35 40.72
CA TRP A 787 -19.99 3.51 40.93
C TRP A 787 -19.62 4.98 41.09
N LEU A 788 -18.93 5.30 42.20
CA LEU A 788 -18.32 6.60 42.43
C LEU A 788 -16.83 6.60 42.05
N PHE A 789 -16.18 5.44 42.09
CA PHE A 789 -14.78 5.23 41.68
C PHE A 789 -14.51 3.73 41.50
N HIS A 790 -13.73 3.35 40.49
CA HIS A 790 -13.21 1.99 40.29
C HIS A 790 -11.82 2.09 39.69
N ASP A 791 -10.88 1.30 40.22
CA ASP A 791 -9.52 1.22 39.71
C ASP A 791 -8.98 -0.20 39.94
N ASP A 792 -8.61 -0.87 38.86
CA ASP A 792 -7.99 -2.20 38.81
C ASP A 792 -6.47 -2.13 38.51
N PHE A 793 -5.90 -0.92 38.51
CA PHE A 793 -4.48 -0.63 38.41
C PHE A 793 -3.79 -1.18 37.15
N ALA A 794 -4.46 -1.14 36.00
CA ALA A 794 -3.89 -1.52 34.71
C ALA A 794 -2.66 -0.65 34.33
N TYR A 795 -1.52 -1.30 34.07
CA TYR A 795 -0.29 -0.76 33.47
C TYR A 795 0.33 0.49 34.14
N GLY A 796 1.05 0.28 35.25
CA GLY A 796 2.17 1.14 35.71
C GLY A 796 1.84 2.55 36.22
N THR A 797 0.58 2.99 36.18
CA THR A 797 0.16 4.32 36.69
C THR A 797 -1.10 4.20 37.56
N ALA A 798 -1.29 5.14 38.50
CA ALA A 798 -2.47 5.21 39.37
C ALA A 798 -3.08 6.63 39.34
N PRO A 799 -3.55 7.10 38.17
CA PRO A 799 -3.92 8.51 37.95
C PRO A 799 -5.08 8.96 38.84
N GLY A 800 -5.96 8.04 39.26
CA GLY A 800 -7.08 8.29 40.17
C GLY A 800 -6.68 8.52 41.63
N TRP A 801 -5.39 8.42 41.97
CA TRP A 801 -4.89 8.42 43.34
C TRP A 801 -4.00 9.63 43.66
N GLU A 802 -4.08 10.09 44.90
CA GLU A 802 -3.31 11.19 45.46
C GLU A 802 -2.57 10.71 46.73
N PRO A 803 -1.31 10.24 46.59
CA PRO A 803 -0.45 9.93 47.73
C PRO A 803 -0.24 11.17 48.61
N MET A 804 -0.48 11.03 49.91
CA MET A 804 -0.40 12.15 50.85
C MET A 804 0.92 12.12 51.64
N SER A 805 1.62 13.25 51.68
CA SER A 805 2.75 13.46 52.60
C SER A 805 2.22 13.95 53.95
N VAL A 806 2.39 13.15 55.01
CA VAL A 806 1.94 13.53 56.36
C VAL A 806 3.16 13.78 57.25
N ALA A 807 3.45 15.05 57.55
CA ALA A 807 4.44 15.45 58.54
C ALA A 807 3.76 16.06 59.77
N ALA A 808 4.33 15.84 60.96
CA ALA A 808 4.11 16.78 62.06
C ALA A 808 4.81 18.09 61.70
N SER A 809 4.21 19.23 62.04
CA SER A 809 4.76 20.57 61.74
C SER A 809 6.26 20.63 62.09
N GLY A 810 7.13 20.80 61.10
CA GLY A 810 8.58 20.92 61.26
C GLY A 810 9.40 19.61 61.17
N THR A 811 8.84 18.49 60.71
CA THR A 811 9.57 17.22 60.53
C THR A 811 9.50 16.71 59.08
N VAL A 812 10.50 15.92 58.65
CA VAL A 812 10.43 15.18 57.38
C VAL A 812 9.32 14.13 57.50
N PRO A 813 8.38 14.03 56.53
CA PRO A 813 7.32 13.02 56.57
C PRO A 813 7.92 11.62 56.72
N ALA A 814 7.44 10.85 57.70
CA ALA A 814 7.86 9.45 57.85
C ALA A 814 7.38 8.55 56.69
N CYS A 815 6.47 9.05 55.86
CA CYS A 815 6.03 8.48 54.60
C CYS A 815 5.49 9.57 53.65
N GLY A 816 5.62 9.38 52.33
CA GLY A 816 5.17 10.29 51.27
C GLY A 816 5.02 9.59 49.91
N ALA A 817 4.83 10.36 48.83
CA ALA A 817 4.46 9.85 47.50
C ALA A 817 5.37 8.74 46.95
N ALA A 818 6.67 8.75 47.26
CA ALA A 818 7.64 7.75 46.81
C ALA A 818 7.40 6.32 47.37
N HIS A 819 6.49 6.16 48.34
CA HIS A 819 6.19 4.85 48.95
C HIS A 819 4.98 4.15 48.33
N TRP A 820 4.31 4.80 47.39
CA TRP A 820 3.23 4.21 46.62
C TRP A 820 3.67 4.05 45.16
N SER A 821 3.58 2.84 44.63
CA SER A 821 3.89 2.56 43.22
C SER A 821 2.97 1.47 42.68
N VAL A 822 2.72 1.50 41.37
CA VAL A 822 2.05 0.40 40.68
C VAL A 822 3.11 -0.58 40.19
N ALA A 823 3.04 -1.81 40.67
CA ALA A 823 4.00 -2.86 40.36
C ALA A 823 3.30 -4.22 40.26
N ARG A 824 3.94 -5.18 39.58
CA ARG A 824 3.44 -6.56 39.58
C ARG A 824 3.59 -7.17 40.98
N ALA A 825 2.50 -7.72 41.49
CA ALA A 825 2.47 -8.41 42.78
C ALA A 825 2.41 -9.93 42.55
N GLU A 826 3.53 -10.62 42.80
CA GLU A 826 3.61 -12.09 42.68
C GLU A 826 2.57 -12.80 43.57
N ALA A 827 2.33 -12.27 44.77
CA ALA A 827 1.33 -12.76 45.71
C ALA A 827 -0.12 -12.68 45.18
N LEU A 828 -0.36 -11.91 44.11
CA LEU A 828 -1.66 -11.72 43.47
C LEU A 828 -1.66 -12.29 42.04
N GLY A 829 -0.88 -13.36 41.79
CA GLY A 829 -0.82 -14.04 40.50
C GLY A 829 -0.09 -13.25 39.41
N GLY A 830 0.75 -12.29 39.78
CA GLY A 830 1.49 -11.45 38.83
C GLY A 830 0.69 -10.29 38.23
N ALA A 831 -0.51 -10.02 38.77
CA ALA A 831 -1.33 -8.86 38.44
C ALA A 831 -0.62 -7.55 38.85
N PHE A 832 -0.94 -6.45 38.16
CA PHE A 832 -0.56 -5.13 38.63
C PHE A 832 -1.35 -4.79 39.90
N ALA A 833 -0.66 -4.20 40.86
CA ALA A 833 -1.24 -3.77 42.11
C ALA A 833 -0.65 -2.42 42.52
N TYR A 834 -1.45 -1.62 43.22
CA TYR A 834 -0.97 -0.43 43.90
C TYR A 834 -0.38 -0.82 45.24
N THR A 835 0.94 -0.67 45.33
CA THR A 835 1.77 -1.26 46.37
C THR A 835 2.31 -0.20 47.31
N THR A 836 2.42 -0.58 48.58
CA THR A 836 3.22 0.13 49.58
C THR A 836 4.24 -0.80 50.20
N ASN A 837 5.47 -0.31 50.36
CA ASN A 837 6.48 -0.99 51.18
C ASN A 837 6.18 -0.82 52.67
N GLN A 838 6.71 -1.70 53.53
CA GLN A 838 6.57 -1.66 54.98
C GLN A 838 7.14 -0.34 55.56
N PRO A 839 6.32 0.67 55.85
CA PRO A 839 6.80 2.01 56.15
C PRO A 839 7.00 2.19 57.65
N ALA A 840 7.97 3.02 58.05
CA ALA A 840 8.22 3.34 59.45
C ALA A 840 7.11 4.20 60.10
N GLY A 841 6.25 4.83 59.27
CA GLY A 841 5.16 5.71 59.66
C GLY A 841 3.84 5.39 58.95
N GLU A 842 2.90 6.34 59.00
CA GLU A 842 1.58 6.21 58.40
C GLU A 842 1.60 6.74 56.97
N CYS A 843 1.28 5.88 56.00
CA CYS A 843 1.13 6.24 54.60
C CYS A 843 -0.34 6.27 54.22
N ARG A 844 -0.74 7.27 53.44
CA ARG A 844 -2.11 7.39 52.93
C ARG A 844 -2.08 7.70 51.45
N SER A 845 -3.07 7.21 50.73
CA SER A 845 -3.37 7.63 49.36
C SER A 845 -4.87 7.81 49.23
N LEU A 846 -5.33 8.96 48.75
CA LEU A 846 -6.74 9.30 48.64
C LEU A 846 -7.19 9.24 47.19
N ILE A 847 -8.44 8.83 46.96
CA ILE A 847 -9.08 8.89 45.64
C ILE A 847 -9.26 10.36 45.24
N ARG A 848 -8.84 10.75 44.04
CA ARG A 848 -8.95 12.11 43.50
C ARG A 848 -10.40 12.45 43.18
N GLY A 849 -10.82 13.67 43.49
CA GLY A 849 -12.09 14.23 43.02
C GLY A 849 -13.38 13.61 43.59
N VAL A 850 -13.30 12.61 44.48
CA VAL A 850 -14.50 11.92 45.01
C VAL A 850 -14.65 12.13 46.52
N SER A 851 -15.77 12.75 46.91
CA SER A 851 -16.21 12.94 48.30
C SER A 851 -17.69 12.57 48.41
N ALA A 852 -18.06 11.76 49.40
CA ALA A 852 -19.42 11.24 49.53
C ALA A 852 -19.86 11.08 50.99
N ALA A 853 -21.18 11.05 51.21
CA ALA A 853 -21.79 10.81 52.52
C ALA A 853 -22.12 9.32 52.73
N ASN A 854 -22.88 8.72 51.80
CA ASN A 854 -23.32 7.32 51.88
C ASN A 854 -22.67 6.49 50.76
N TYR A 855 -21.79 5.57 51.13
CA TYR A 855 -21.05 4.75 50.17
C TYR A 855 -20.46 3.50 50.82
N SER A 856 -20.10 2.52 49.98
CA SER A 856 -19.19 1.44 50.34
C SER A 856 -17.87 1.62 49.59
N ILE A 857 -16.75 1.46 50.29
CA ILE A 857 -15.43 1.29 49.66
C ILE A 857 -14.94 -0.13 49.88
N GLU A 858 -14.41 -0.74 48.84
CA GLU A 858 -13.94 -2.12 48.79
C GLU A 858 -12.52 -2.16 48.24
N LEU A 859 -11.69 -3.01 48.84
CA LEU A 859 -10.30 -3.27 48.45
C LEU A 859 -10.15 -4.79 48.25
N THR A 860 -9.70 -5.20 47.08
CA THR A 860 -9.18 -6.55 46.83
C THR A 860 -7.66 -6.48 46.84
N GLY A 861 -6.99 -7.23 47.71
CA GLY A 861 -5.54 -7.16 47.83
C GLY A 861 -4.93 -8.03 48.91
N ALA A 862 -3.60 -7.99 49.02
CA ALA A 862 -2.82 -8.75 50.00
C ALA A 862 -1.99 -7.84 50.91
N ALA A 863 -1.76 -8.30 52.13
CA ALA A 863 -0.79 -7.66 53.03
C ALA A 863 0.64 -8.11 52.68
N THR A 864 1.62 -7.21 52.83
CA THR A 864 3.05 -7.55 52.81
C THR A 864 3.52 -7.86 54.26
N PRO A 865 4.83 -8.05 54.55
CA PRO A 865 5.29 -8.34 55.92
C PRO A 865 4.85 -7.32 56.98
N TRP A 866 4.59 -7.82 58.20
CA TRP A 866 4.04 -7.07 59.34
C TRP A 866 5.14 -6.58 60.30
N SER A 867 4.89 -5.46 60.99
CA SER A 867 5.53 -5.15 62.28
C SER A 867 4.50 -5.24 63.41
N ALA A 868 4.97 -5.49 64.64
CA ALA A 868 4.11 -5.44 65.82
C ALA A 868 3.46 -4.06 65.98
N GLY A 869 2.14 -4.02 66.21
CA GLY A 869 1.34 -2.79 66.22
C GLY A 869 1.06 -2.22 64.83
N GLY A 870 1.38 -2.97 63.77
CA GLY A 870 1.21 -2.60 62.37
C GLY A 870 -0.23 -2.66 61.89
N SER A 871 -0.45 -2.19 60.67
CA SER A 871 -1.75 -1.90 60.12
C SER A 871 -1.68 -1.90 58.61
N ALA A 872 -2.39 -2.83 57.97
CA ALA A 872 -2.43 -3.01 56.51
C ALA A 872 -3.87 -3.34 56.09
N LEU A 873 -4.11 -3.51 54.78
CA LEU A 873 -5.44 -3.79 54.22
C LEU A 873 -6.50 -2.81 54.78
N SER A 874 -6.12 -1.54 54.89
CA SER A 874 -6.94 -0.53 55.57
C SER A 874 -7.47 0.52 54.60
N LEU A 875 -8.76 0.79 54.74
CA LEU A 875 -9.55 1.75 54.01
C LEU A 875 -9.73 3.01 54.86
N ILE A 876 -9.67 4.17 54.21
CA ILE A 876 -10.01 5.47 54.77
C ILE A 876 -11.46 5.78 54.41
N GLY A 877 -12.27 6.13 55.42
CA GLY A 877 -13.64 6.60 55.24
C GLY A 877 -13.84 8.01 55.76
N ARG A 878 -14.61 8.82 55.04
CA ARG A 878 -14.98 10.22 55.33
C ARG A 878 -13.79 11.05 55.81
N TYR A 879 -12.74 11.07 55.00
CA TYR A 879 -11.56 11.89 55.22
C TYR A 879 -11.89 13.37 55.06
N VAL A 880 -11.81 14.12 56.17
CA VAL A 880 -11.96 15.58 56.20
C VAL A 880 -10.59 16.23 56.09
N ASP A 881 -9.68 15.82 56.97
CA ASP A 881 -8.29 16.29 57.01
C ASP A 881 -7.39 15.26 57.70
N ALA A 882 -6.11 15.59 57.89
CA ALA A 882 -5.14 14.65 58.43
C ALA A 882 -5.36 14.23 59.90
N GLN A 883 -6.22 14.95 60.63
CA GLN A 883 -6.56 14.75 62.03
C GLN A 883 -7.99 14.23 62.23
N ASN A 884 -8.81 14.20 61.18
CA ASN A 884 -10.26 13.93 61.24
C ASN A 884 -10.71 12.97 60.12
N TYR A 885 -10.82 11.67 60.42
CA TYR A 885 -11.32 10.63 59.50
C TYR A 885 -11.61 9.29 60.21
N TYR A 886 -12.35 8.39 59.53
CA TYR A 886 -12.50 6.99 59.94
C TYR A 886 -11.49 6.08 59.23
N ARG A 887 -11.05 5.04 59.94
CA ARG A 887 -10.21 3.98 59.39
C ARG A 887 -10.88 2.63 59.62
N PHE A 888 -10.88 1.81 58.58
CA PHE A 888 -11.40 0.45 58.59
C PHE A 888 -10.29 -0.48 58.14
N GLY A 889 -9.98 -1.54 58.89
CA GLY A 889 -8.96 -2.50 58.43
C GLY A 889 -8.31 -3.28 59.55
N PHE A 890 -7.26 -4.02 59.20
CA PHE A 890 -6.58 -4.92 60.12
C PHE A 890 -5.53 -4.18 60.96
N THR A 891 -5.46 -4.52 62.25
CA THR A 891 -4.41 -4.07 63.17
C THR A 891 -3.74 -5.29 63.77
N ALA A 892 -2.44 -5.47 63.50
CA ALA A 892 -1.65 -6.57 64.00
C ALA A 892 -1.19 -6.30 65.45
N THR A 893 -1.34 -7.28 66.32
CA THR A 893 -0.82 -7.28 67.69
C THR A 893 0.62 -7.76 67.76
N ASP A 894 1.09 -8.53 66.76
CA ASP A 894 2.45 -9.03 66.66
C ASP A 894 2.95 -9.04 65.19
N ALA A 895 4.22 -9.40 64.98
CA ALA A 895 4.81 -9.50 63.65
C ALA A 895 4.40 -10.77 62.88
N ALA A 896 3.70 -11.71 63.51
CA ALA A 896 3.20 -12.92 62.86
C ALA A 896 1.86 -12.71 62.13
N GLY A 897 1.31 -11.49 62.21
CA GLY A 897 0.02 -11.17 61.59
C GLY A 897 -1.19 -11.57 62.42
N ASN A 898 -1.01 -11.87 63.72
CA ASN A 898 -2.14 -12.02 64.64
C ASN A 898 -2.67 -10.63 65.02
N GLY A 899 -3.98 -10.46 65.15
CA GLY A 899 -4.58 -9.16 65.43
C GLY A 899 -6.11 -9.14 65.35
N ASN A 900 -6.65 -7.98 64.99
CA ASN A 900 -8.10 -7.79 64.83
C ASN A 900 -8.41 -6.86 63.65
N TRP A 901 -9.55 -7.08 63.01
CA TRP A 901 -10.24 -6.07 62.19
C TRP A 901 -10.91 -5.03 63.07
N ARG A 902 -10.71 -3.76 62.77
CA ARG A 902 -11.16 -2.63 63.61
C ARG A 902 -11.77 -1.51 62.78
N ILE A 903 -12.73 -0.82 63.41
CA ILE A 903 -13.18 0.51 63.00
C ILE A 903 -12.57 1.48 64.00
N LEU A 904 -11.74 2.41 63.52
CA LEU A 904 -11.13 3.46 64.32
C LEU A 904 -11.59 4.84 63.84
N LYS A 905 -11.60 5.79 64.75
CA LYS A 905 -11.82 7.20 64.48
C LYS A 905 -10.58 7.99 64.89
N ARG A 906 -10.08 8.84 64.00
CA ARG A 906 -9.14 9.89 64.35
C ARG A 906 -9.91 11.20 64.41
N GLN A 907 -9.93 11.87 65.57
CA GLN A 907 -10.62 13.14 65.75
C GLN A 907 -9.72 14.08 66.55
N GLY A 908 -9.43 15.26 65.99
CA GLY A 908 -8.45 16.18 66.59
C GLY A 908 -7.07 15.55 66.80
N GLY A 909 -6.73 14.54 65.99
CA GLY A 909 -5.45 13.81 66.06
C GLY A 909 -5.41 12.68 67.08
N VAL A 910 -6.48 12.47 67.85
CA VAL A 910 -6.59 11.36 68.81
C VAL A 910 -7.26 10.16 68.16
N TRP A 911 -6.64 8.99 68.30
CA TRP A 911 -7.20 7.72 67.86
C TRP A 911 -8.13 7.11 68.91
N THR A 912 -9.35 6.77 68.49
CA THR A 912 -10.33 6.02 69.28
C THR A 912 -10.72 4.75 68.53
N VAL A 913 -10.67 3.60 69.20
CA VAL A 913 -11.21 2.34 68.65
C VAL A 913 -12.72 2.36 68.88
N LEU A 914 -13.50 2.31 67.80
CA LEU A 914 -14.96 2.33 67.87
C LEU A 914 -15.57 0.92 67.91
N ALA A 915 -14.99 -0.01 67.16
CA ALA A 915 -15.39 -1.42 67.16
C ALA A 915 -14.20 -2.32 66.82
N THR A 916 -14.20 -3.55 67.35
CA THR A 916 -13.15 -4.54 67.17
C THR A 916 -13.78 -5.93 67.00
N SER A 917 -13.30 -6.68 66.02
CA SER A 917 -13.64 -8.10 65.81
C SER A 917 -13.00 -9.02 66.85
N SER A 918 -13.37 -10.31 66.87
CA SER A 918 -12.61 -11.33 67.57
C SER A 918 -11.15 -11.40 67.09
N ALA A 919 -10.25 -11.94 67.90
CA ALA A 919 -8.87 -12.16 67.48
C ALA A 919 -8.83 -13.10 66.27
N THR A 920 -8.02 -12.75 65.27
CA THR A 920 -7.82 -13.49 64.02
C THR A 920 -6.39 -13.29 63.53
N SER A 921 -5.97 -14.03 62.50
CA SER A 921 -4.73 -13.79 61.78
C SER A 921 -4.99 -13.34 60.35
N ALA A 922 -4.11 -12.46 59.85
CA ALA A 922 -4.03 -12.10 58.44
C ALA A 922 -2.64 -12.49 57.92
N ALA A 923 -2.59 -13.44 56.99
CA ALA A 923 -1.34 -13.96 56.45
C ALA A 923 -0.79 -13.01 55.39
N ALA A 924 0.51 -12.70 55.47
CA ALA A 924 1.18 -11.95 54.42
C ALA A 924 1.13 -12.75 53.10
N GLY A 925 0.87 -12.06 51.99
CA GLY A 925 0.75 -12.64 50.65
C GLY A 925 -0.59 -13.34 50.37
N SER A 926 -1.50 -13.46 51.35
CA SER A 926 -2.86 -13.96 51.09
C SER A 926 -3.76 -12.82 50.61
N SER A 927 -4.62 -13.11 49.62
CA SER A 927 -5.60 -12.17 49.10
C SER A 927 -6.82 -12.07 50.01
N TYR A 928 -7.30 -10.84 50.23
CA TYR A 928 -8.47 -10.50 51.01
C TYR A 928 -9.32 -9.50 50.23
N ARG A 929 -10.64 -9.59 50.37
CA ARG A 929 -11.53 -8.48 50.02
C ARG A 929 -12.04 -7.81 51.28
N VAL A 930 -11.71 -6.54 51.46
CA VAL A 930 -12.08 -5.73 52.63
C VAL A 930 -13.08 -4.69 52.18
N LYS A 931 -14.23 -4.59 52.85
CA LYS A 931 -15.28 -3.62 52.50
C LYS A 931 -15.70 -2.81 53.72
N ALA A 932 -15.69 -1.49 53.59
CA ALA A 932 -16.24 -0.56 54.56
C ALA A 932 -17.54 0.06 54.02
N GLU A 933 -18.64 -0.11 54.74
CA GLU A 933 -19.93 0.55 54.46
C GLU A 933 -20.14 1.72 55.42
N LEU A 934 -20.45 2.88 54.88
CA LEU A 934 -20.74 4.11 55.61
C LEU A 934 -22.12 4.61 55.16
N GLN A 935 -23.16 4.38 55.96
CA GLN A 935 -24.54 4.79 55.65
C GLN A 935 -25.11 5.57 56.84
N GLY A 936 -25.32 6.88 56.66
CA GLY A 936 -25.71 7.78 57.76
C GLY A 936 -24.67 7.74 58.88
N SER A 937 -25.09 7.49 60.12
CA SER A 937 -24.19 7.26 61.26
C SER A 937 -23.75 5.80 61.41
N GLN A 938 -24.21 4.89 60.55
CA GLN A 938 -23.89 3.47 60.65
C GLN A 938 -22.62 3.13 59.89
N LEU A 939 -21.66 2.53 60.59
CA LEU A 939 -20.38 2.08 60.03
C LEU A 939 -20.27 0.56 60.14
N ARG A 940 -19.87 -0.11 59.07
CA ARG A 940 -19.71 -1.57 59.01
C ARG A 940 -18.42 -1.94 58.28
N LEU A 941 -17.72 -2.94 58.80
CA LEU A 941 -16.53 -3.53 58.20
C LEU A 941 -16.79 -5.00 57.89
N TYR A 942 -16.64 -5.37 56.63
CA TYR A 942 -16.75 -6.74 56.13
C TYR A 942 -15.42 -7.21 55.55
N VAL A 943 -15.15 -8.51 55.68
CA VAL A 943 -13.96 -9.14 55.10
C VAL A 943 -14.34 -10.47 54.49
N ASP A 944 -13.83 -10.74 53.30
CA ASP A 944 -13.84 -12.03 52.62
C ASP A 944 -12.39 -12.53 52.49
N SER A 945 -12.13 -13.72 53.03
CA SER A 945 -10.85 -14.43 52.94
C SER A 945 -10.93 -15.69 52.08
N GLY A 946 -11.90 -15.76 51.16
CA GLY A 946 -12.14 -16.89 50.26
C GLY A 946 -13.45 -17.66 50.52
N SER A 947 -14.39 -17.11 51.31
CA SER A 947 -15.67 -17.76 51.66
C SER A 947 -16.88 -16.82 51.60
N GLY A 948 -16.72 -15.64 51.01
CA GLY A 948 -17.71 -14.57 50.99
C GLY A 948 -17.55 -13.58 52.15
N TYR A 949 -18.25 -12.46 52.07
CA TYR A 949 -18.16 -11.38 53.06
C TYR A 949 -18.75 -11.78 54.43
N ALA A 950 -17.92 -11.70 55.46
CA ALA A 950 -18.33 -11.78 56.85
C ALA A 950 -18.24 -10.40 57.53
N LEU A 951 -19.27 -10.01 58.29
CA LEU A 951 -19.26 -8.78 59.10
C LEU A 951 -18.29 -8.95 60.26
N GLN A 952 -17.25 -8.11 60.30
CA GLN A 952 -16.19 -8.16 61.31
C GLN A 952 -16.42 -7.18 62.45
N ALA A 953 -16.89 -5.98 62.14
CA ALA A 953 -17.11 -4.92 63.12
C ALA A 953 -18.23 -3.99 62.65
N SER A 954 -19.01 -3.46 63.60
CA SER A 954 -20.06 -2.50 63.32
C SER A 954 -20.26 -1.54 64.50
N VAL A 955 -20.54 -0.28 64.21
CA VAL A 955 -20.76 0.77 65.21
C VAL A 955 -21.60 1.90 64.64
N THR A 956 -22.28 2.64 65.52
CA THR A 956 -22.96 3.89 65.16
C THR A 956 -22.10 5.07 65.64
N ASP A 957 -21.61 5.90 64.72
CA ASP A 957 -20.84 7.11 65.01
C ASP A 957 -21.14 8.19 63.94
N ALA A 958 -21.45 9.41 64.38
CA ALA A 958 -21.86 10.53 63.52
C ALA A 958 -20.82 11.67 63.45
N SER A 959 -19.58 11.42 63.87
CA SER A 959 -18.53 12.45 63.97
C SER A 959 -18.17 13.06 62.62
N PHE A 960 -18.24 12.28 61.52
CA PHE A 960 -18.02 12.78 60.17
C PHE A 960 -19.21 12.40 59.29
N ALA A 961 -19.86 13.39 58.67
CA ALA A 961 -21.04 13.19 57.83
C ALA A 961 -20.70 12.84 56.36
N SER A 962 -19.58 13.35 55.85
CA SER A 962 -19.06 13.10 54.50
C SER A 962 -17.56 13.34 54.43
N GLY A 963 -16.90 12.82 53.40
CA GLY A 963 -15.49 13.11 53.11
C GLY A 963 -14.93 12.24 52.00
N ARG A 964 -13.62 12.35 51.75
CA ARG A 964 -12.91 11.54 50.75
C ARG A 964 -12.64 10.13 51.27
N SER A 965 -12.30 9.22 50.36
CA SER A 965 -11.92 7.84 50.69
C SER A 965 -10.56 7.49 50.11
N GLY A 966 -9.97 6.38 50.57
CA GLY A 966 -8.69 5.93 50.05
C GLY A 966 -8.12 4.77 50.85
N LEU A 967 -6.80 4.62 50.81
CA LEU A 967 -6.04 3.56 51.46
C LEU A 967 -5.11 4.12 52.52
N LEU A 968 -4.87 3.32 53.56
CA LEU A 968 -3.94 3.62 54.65
C LEU A 968 -3.10 2.40 55.00
N THR A 969 -1.84 2.63 55.34
CA THR A 969 -1.00 1.63 55.98
C THR A 969 -0.12 2.26 57.06
N TYR A 970 0.22 1.52 58.13
CA TYR A 970 1.11 1.98 59.21
C TYR A 970 1.93 0.81 59.74
N LYS A 971 3.27 0.87 59.67
CA LYS A 971 4.16 -0.22 60.11
C LYS A 971 3.77 -1.61 59.54
N GLY A 972 3.29 -1.61 58.30
CA GLY A 972 2.86 -2.76 57.49
C GLY A 972 2.67 -2.29 56.06
N GLY A 973 2.60 -3.19 55.07
CA GLY A 973 2.36 -2.82 53.68
C GLY A 973 1.17 -3.53 53.06
N THR A 974 0.61 -2.94 52.00
CA THR A 974 -0.56 -3.42 51.27
C THR A 974 -0.26 -3.45 49.76
N GLN A 975 -0.73 -4.49 49.09
CA GLN A 975 -0.80 -4.59 47.63
C GLN A 975 -2.29 -4.62 47.25
N ALA A 976 -2.79 -3.53 46.67
CA ALA A 976 -4.18 -3.39 46.23
C ALA A 976 -4.29 -3.73 44.75
N GLN A 977 -4.98 -4.83 44.41
CA GLN A 977 -5.26 -5.22 43.02
C GLN A 977 -6.47 -4.49 42.46
N GLU A 978 -7.46 -4.19 43.29
CA GLU A 978 -8.66 -3.49 42.86
C GLU A 978 -9.21 -2.68 44.03
N VAL A 979 -9.72 -1.48 43.73
CA VAL A 979 -10.50 -0.68 44.67
C VAL A 979 -11.79 -0.22 44.01
N LEU A 980 -12.90 -0.41 44.71
CA LEU A 980 -14.23 -0.07 44.22
C LEU A 980 -14.99 0.77 45.26
N LEU A 981 -15.49 1.92 44.85
CA LEU A 981 -16.31 2.82 45.65
C LEU A 981 -17.70 2.91 45.02
N ARG A 982 -18.74 2.51 45.76
CA ARG A 982 -20.13 2.54 45.30
C ARG A 982 -20.98 3.46 46.16
N LYS A 983 -21.88 4.21 45.55
CA LYS A 983 -22.88 5.03 46.21
C LYS A 983 -23.92 4.12 46.87
N LEU A 984 -24.17 4.31 48.16
CA LEU A 984 -25.30 3.68 48.82
C LEU A 984 -26.51 4.61 48.69
N THR A 985 -27.62 4.08 48.19
CA THR A 985 -28.89 4.80 48.24
C THR A 985 -29.30 4.97 49.71
N PRO A 986 -29.77 6.16 50.13
CA PRO A 986 -30.12 6.45 51.53
C PRO A 986 -31.01 5.40 52.19
#